data_AF-A0A8T5E913-F1
#
_entry.id   AF-A0A8T5E913-F1
#
_cell.length_a   1.000
_cell.length_b   1.000
_cell.length_c   1.000
_cell.angle_alpha   90.00
_cell.angle_beta   90.00
_cell.angle_gamma   90.00
#
_symmetry.space_group_name_H-M   'P 1'
#
loop_
_entity.id
_entity.type
_entity.pdbx_description
1 polymer ?
#
loop_
_entity_poly.entity_id
_entity_poly.type
_entity_poly.pdbx_seq_one_letter_code
_entity_poly.pdbx_strand_id
1 'polypeptide(L)'
;MARNLAFFGDPHGNFQGLDLAVKVAKDKGIESRICLGDIPLHLVADFTKDQASFSSQFREQMANGTPYRTAVEEGLYSDAQLERLANPHKQALESLLRHGTSTYELVKQIDPGLKVVAGNHDIEKPIKEVLAEQFMDNVASVENGLKTVWASGGGSVPVGNVGIKEGFMADDFDNRVYRFKGLEKLLLQPQGSTQEENEIDLLVTHIPPTIAGNHADSYSEHVVEMLVQRDQLNLPLPKTIVHGHHHNSDALIDWQKYKDKHSGQEVEILTLSPGILARERNSGSHSSFCLTTFDEDTKQLIKVDEYRIYNALSGIKKVVLYGEHLVNNEDKKIEFNLINRTIISEANREMFKKSLDLDRHYELDSKGLITSYENMAPEQLDFTIRQNLTIINRKTEEATRTIKNVLDYVKNEWICGRNPESSFTNQELLEKQIETADLLGKEAAKIFNVDLAEIDCTADERKWYNRILMKTAFGIDLDDLQEATDVKNMTYESIAFNWGMSLQKKVSQELGGRGQSHILKDITEEMWMSVVDEVYLPQNLERKTTLNRSEAIGLYSKGLNQGLLSEEDALDTGAYQKRPGFVGNQKTVTEIEEMFGISKEKAATSLYSNEITELNQEAVPDLQEKINAGLKILTNNSGDYILTQEGAKYLTEERKSELDYVPVTMKDLLDQDKVKLVKMEDDYLINYGEGIVKINPEEEGIDPQDYNTQPLWQFTQQQQTRQREQQTLMNRLAQQGPAQHLREQNNSVNRPNPERLPLPPTRE
;
A
#
# COMPACT_ATOMS: atom_id res chain seq x y z
N MET A 1 5.23 -11.65 -46.23
CA MET A 1 5.47 -12.35 -44.96
C MET A 1 4.40 -11.92 -43.96
N ALA A 2 3.84 -12.85 -43.17
CA ALA A 2 2.89 -12.52 -42.11
C ALA A 2 3.49 -11.55 -41.08
N ARG A 3 2.65 -10.69 -40.49
CA ARG A 3 3.09 -9.63 -39.58
C ARG A 3 2.91 -10.08 -38.14
N ASN A 4 4.00 -10.13 -37.37
CA ASN A 4 3.98 -10.64 -36.01
C ASN A 4 4.22 -9.51 -35.00
N LEU A 5 3.41 -9.48 -33.94
CA LEU A 5 3.54 -8.53 -32.83
C LEU A 5 3.54 -9.30 -31.50
N ALA A 6 4.17 -8.76 -30.47
CA ALA A 6 4.08 -9.28 -29.11
C ALA A 6 3.32 -8.29 -28.22
N PHE A 7 2.44 -8.81 -27.36
CA PHE A 7 1.67 -8.03 -26.40
C PHE A 7 1.91 -8.53 -24.98
N PHE A 8 2.27 -7.60 -24.10
CA PHE A 8 2.52 -7.83 -22.67
C PHE A 8 1.55 -6.96 -21.87
N GLY A 9 0.76 -7.57 -20.98
CA GLY A 9 -0.19 -6.85 -20.13
C GLY A 9 0.28 -6.72 -18.70
N ASP A 10 0.07 -5.54 -18.11
CA ASP A 10 0.00 -5.33 -16.67
C ASP A 10 1.20 -5.93 -15.87
N PRO A 11 2.45 -5.45 -16.07
CA PRO A 11 3.60 -5.98 -15.36
C PRO A 11 3.57 -5.78 -13.84
N HIS A 12 2.96 -4.69 -13.33
CA HIS A 12 2.93 -4.28 -11.91
C HIS A 12 4.26 -4.53 -11.16
N GLY A 13 5.39 -4.27 -11.81
CA GLY A 13 6.73 -4.47 -11.24
C GLY A 13 7.39 -5.84 -11.48
N ASN A 14 6.73 -6.82 -12.09
CA ASN A 14 7.30 -8.13 -12.44
C ASN A 14 8.24 -8.04 -13.66
N PHE A 15 9.40 -7.42 -13.47
CA PHE A 15 10.38 -7.17 -14.52
C PHE A 15 11.11 -8.43 -14.97
N GLN A 16 11.26 -9.43 -14.09
CA GLN A 16 11.78 -10.74 -14.48
C GLN A 16 10.84 -11.46 -15.46
N GLY A 17 9.53 -11.37 -15.23
CA GLY A 17 8.52 -11.87 -16.17
C GLY A 17 8.54 -11.14 -17.50
N LEU A 18 8.64 -9.80 -17.46
CA LEU A 18 8.75 -8.98 -18.67
C LEU A 18 10.00 -9.30 -19.48
N ASP A 19 11.17 -9.42 -18.84
CA ASP A 19 12.43 -9.81 -19.50
C ASP A 19 12.31 -11.18 -20.19
N LEU A 20 11.70 -12.16 -19.52
CA LEU A 20 11.45 -13.48 -20.13
C LEU A 20 10.50 -13.41 -21.33
N ALA A 21 9.41 -12.66 -21.22
CA ALA A 21 8.45 -12.50 -22.31
C ALA A 21 9.09 -11.80 -23.52
N VAL A 22 9.86 -10.74 -23.29
CA VAL A 22 10.65 -10.03 -24.32
C VAL A 22 11.67 -10.97 -24.97
N LYS A 23 12.39 -11.77 -24.17
CA LYS A 23 13.36 -12.73 -24.69
C LYS A 23 12.69 -13.75 -25.62
N VAL A 24 11.57 -14.33 -25.21
CA VAL A 24 10.82 -15.28 -26.06
C VAL A 24 10.38 -14.61 -27.37
N ALA A 25 9.89 -13.38 -27.33
CA ALA A 25 9.51 -12.64 -28.53
C ALA A 25 10.71 -12.39 -29.47
N LYS A 26 11.86 -11.98 -28.91
CA LYS A 26 13.10 -11.75 -29.67
C LYS A 26 13.64 -13.04 -30.29
N ASP A 27 13.63 -14.16 -29.55
CA ASP A 27 14.03 -15.48 -30.05
C ASP A 27 13.14 -15.98 -31.21
N LYS A 28 11.91 -15.45 -31.31
CA LYS A 28 10.98 -15.68 -32.43
C LYS A 28 11.14 -14.70 -33.59
N GLY A 29 12.07 -13.75 -33.50
CA GLY A 29 12.30 -12.72 -34.52
C GLY A 29 11.21 -11.65 -34.58
N ILE A 30 10.47 -11.44 -33.49
CA ILE A 30 9.40 -10.42 -33.43
C ILE A 30 10.02 -9.08 -33.02
N GLU A 31 10.04 -8.13 -33.97
CA GLU A 31 10.60 -6.79 -33.76
C GLU A 31 9.64 -5.84 -33.05
N SER A 32 8.34 -5.92 -33.33
CA SER A 32 7.29 -5.07 -32.75
C SER A 32 6.75 -5.68 -31.45
N ARG A 33 7.07 -5.04 -30.32
CA ARG A 33 6.73 -5.51 -28.97
C ARG A 33 6.05 -4.37 -28.21
N ILE A 34 4.93 -4.68 -27.56
CA ILE A 34 4.01 -3.69 -26.99
C ILE A 34 3.69 -4.06 -25.54
N CYS A 35 3.84 -3.12 -24.63
CA CYS A 35 3.38 -3.21 -23.24
C CYS A 35 2.10 -2.37 -23.05
N LEU A 36 1.08 -2.99 -22.48
CA LEU A 36 -0.26 -2.42 -22.28
C LEU A 36 -0.40 -1.80 -20.87
N GLY A 37 0.57 -0.99 -20.45
CA GLY A 37 0.47 -0.17 -19.22
C GLY A 37 0.52 -0.92 -17.90
N ASP A 38 0.29 -0.17 -16.82
CA ASP A 38 0.33 -0.63 -15.43
C ASP A 38 1.67 -1.26 -15.06
N ILE A 39 2.73 -0.53 -15.41
CA ILE A 39 4.12 -0.94 -15.18
C ILE A 39 4.51 -0.83 -13.70
N PRO A 40 4.26 0.31 -12.99
CA PRO A 40 4.74 0.49 -11.63
C PRO A 40 3.96 -0.35 -10.61
N LEU A 41 4.62 -0.71 -9.52
CA LEU A 41 3.96 -1.38 -8.39
C LEU A 41 3.20 -0.39 -7.49
N HIS A 42 2.14 -0.86 -6.81
CA HIS A 42 1.31 -0.11 -5.87
C HIS A 42 2.05 0.57 -4.69
N LEU A 43 3.31 0.20 -4.39
CA LEU A 43 4.03 0.67 -3.20
C LEU A 43 4.18 2.20 -3.11
N VAL A 44 4.17 2.89 -4.25
CA VAL A 44 4.31 4.34 -4.29
C VAL A 44 3.08 5.05 -3.74
N ALA A 45 1.88 4.55 -4.10
CA ALA A 45 0.61 5.05 -3.58
C ALA A 45 0.58 5.01 -2.05
N ASP A 46 1.07 3.92 -1.48
CA ASP A 46 1.12 3.75 -0.03
C ASP A 46 2.21 4.61 0.64
N PHE A 47 3.36 4.83 -0.01
CA PHE A 47 4.37 5.76 0.51
C PHE A 47 3.83 7.20 0.58
N THR A 48 3.06 7.63 -0.43
CA THR A 48 2.42 8.96 -0.39
C THR A 48 1.44 9.09 0.80
N LYS A 49 0.76 8.01 1.16
CA LYS A 49 -0.16 7.96 2.31
C LYS A 49 0.59 8.08 3.64
N ASP A 50 1.73 7.41 3.79
CA ASP A 50 2.55 7.48 5.00
C ASP A 50 3.13 8.88 5.21
N GLN A 51 3.64 9.52 4.14
CA GLN A 51 4.15 10.91 4.19
C GLN A 51 3.05 11.92 4.55
N ALA A 52 1.85 11.74 4.00
CA ALA A 52 0.69 12.56 4.34
C ALA A 52 0.30 12.40 5.82
N SER A 53 0.35 11.18 6.36
CA SER A 53 0.10 10.92 7.77
C SER A 53 1.15 11.58 8.68
N PHE A 54 2.44 11.43 8.37
CA PHE A 54 3.53 12.04 9.14
C PHE A 54 3.40 13.56 9.22
N SER A 55 3.14 14.22 8.09
CA SER A 55 3.00 15.68 8.07
C SER A 55 1.74 16.16 8.76
N SER A 56 0.66 15.38 8.76
CA SER A 56 -0.54 15.69 9.54
C SER A 56 -0.24 15.71 11.05
N GLN A 57 0.60 14.79 11.52
CA GLN A 57 1.03 14.75 12.93
C GLN A 57 1.89 15.95 13.31
N PHE A 58 2.81 16.37 12.45
CA PHE A 58 3.64 17.55 12.73
C PHE A 58 2.82 18.85 12.72
N ARG A 59 1.83 18.96 11.83
CA ARG A 59 0.86 20.07 11.84
C ARG A 59 0.11 20.15 13.18
N GLU A 60 -0.30 19.02 13.75
CA GLU A 60 -0.92 18.99 15.09
C GLU A 60 0.04 19.49 16.18
N GLN A 61 1.33 19.14 16.11
CA GLN A 61 2.33 19.62 17.07
C GLN A 61 2.57 21.13 17.00
N MET A 62 2.50 21.71 15.79
CA MET A 62 2.60 23.17 15.59
C MET A 62 1.34 23.90 16.09
N ALA A 63 0.16 23.28 15.97
CA ALA A 63 -1.09 23.86 16.44
C ALA A 63 -1.16 23.95 17.99
N ASN A 64 -0.59 22.98 18.71
CA ASN A 64 -0.81 22.78 20.15
C ASN A 64 0.25 23.42 21.09
N GLY A 65 1.03 24.41 20.65
CA GLY A 65 1.91 25.16 21.58
C GLY A 65 3.09 24.37 22.16
N THR A 66 3.65 23.40 21.40
CA THR A 66 4.73 22.53 21.89
C THR A 66 6.09 23.25 21.97
N PRO A 67 7.10 22.72 22.70
CA PRO A 67 8.47 23.27 22.68
C PRO A 67 9.06 23.40 21.27
N TYR A 68 8.62 22.57 20.33
CA TYR A 68 8.98 22.71 18.91
C TYR A 68 8.40 23.98 18.30
N ARG A 69 7.16 24.36 18.62
CA ARG A 69 6.59 25.63 18.17
C ARG A 69 7.38 26.81 18.71
N THR A 70 7.75 26.81 19.99
CA THR A 70 8.58 27.87 20.59
C THR A 70 9.94 27.97 19.88
N ALA A 71 10.59 26.84 19.60
CA ALA A 71 11.85 26.83 18.85
C ALA A 71 11.71 27.36 17.41
N VAL A 72 10.56 27.15 16.76
CA VAL A 72 10.24 27.73 15.45
C VAL A 72 9.99 29.25 15.56
N GLU A 73 9.26 29.70 16.58
CA GLU A 73 9.03 31.12 16.86
C GLU A 73 10.34 31.87 17.12
N GLU A 74 11.28 31.23 17.83
CA GLU A 74 12.63 31.73 18.10
C GLU A 74 13.56 31.73 16.86
N GLY A 75 13.11 31.14 15.75
CA GLY A 75 13.86 31.07 14.50
C GLY A 75 15.05 30.11 14.56
N LEU A 76 14.94 29.04 15.36
CA LEU A 76 16.01 28.03 15.50
C LEU A 76 16.11 27.10 14.28
N TYR A 77 15.14 27.11 13.37
CA TYR A 77 15.13 26.27 12.17
C TYR A 77 14.97 27.11 10.91
N SER A 78 15.55 26.63 9.81
CA SER A 78 15.46 27.27 8.50
C SER A 78 14.07 27.15 7.87
N ASP A 79 13.73 28.07 6.97
CA ASP A 79 12.52 27.97 6.15
C ASP A 79 12.47 26.66 5.35
N ALA A 80 13.61 26.18 4.85
CA ALA A 80 13.69 24.91 4.12
C ALA A 80 13.32 23.70 5.01
N GLN A 81 13.82 23.66 6.25
CA GLN A 81 13.48 22.62 7.22
C GLN A 81 11.98 22.63 7.57
N LEU A 82 11.38 23.81 7.68
CA LEU A 82 9.96 23.99 8.01
C LEU A 82 9.04 23.69 6.83
N GLU A 83 9.37 24.17 5.62
CA GLU A 83 8.64 23.88 4.39
C GLU A 83 8.59 22.37 4.11
N ARG A 84 9.68 21.65 4.44
CA ARG A 84 9.74 20.19 4.37
C ARG A 84 8.62 19.54 5.20
N LEU A 85 8.29 20.09 6.35
CA LEU A 85 7.25 19.53 7.22
C LEU A 85 5.87 20.08 6.89
N ALA A 86 5.81 21.29 6.33
CA ALA A 86 4.57 21.97 5.98
C ALA A 86 3.91 21.42 4.71
N ASN A 87 4.69 20.89 3.75
CA ASN A 87 4.19 20.51 2.42
C ASN A 87 4.45 19.02 2.06
N PRO A 88 3.74 18.06 2.70
CA PRO A 88 3.82 16.62 2.36
C PRO A 88 3.52 16.33 0.89
N HIS A 89 2.62 17.12 0.32
CA HIS A 89 2.13 16.93 -1.03
C HIS A 89 3.25 17.08 -2.06
N LYS A 90 4.02 18.18 -1.97
CA LYS A 90 5.19 18.41 -2.82
C LYS A 90 6.20 17.25 -2.73
N GLN A 91 6.48 16.78 -1.52
CA GLN A 91 7.44 15.68 -1.33
C GLN A 91 6.94 14.37 -1.90
N ALA A 92 5.71 13.99 -1.60
CA ALA A 92 5.17 12.73 -2.10
C ALA A 92 5.01 12.76 -3.64
N LEU A 93 4.78 13.92 -4.26
CA LEU A 93 4.88 14.08 -5.71
C LEU A 93 6.33 13.88 -6.22
N GLU A 94 7.32 14.54 -5.62
CA GLU A 94 8.74 14.35 -5.98
C GLU A 94 9.21 12.88 -5.82
N SER A 95 8.61 12.16 -4.87
CA SER A 95 8.83 10.74 -4.63
C SER A 95 8.24 9.88 -5.74
N LEU A 96 6.97 10.16 -6.07
CA LEU A 96 6.24 9.51 -7.15
C LEU A 96 7.03 9.65 -8.45
N LEU A 97 7.48 10.87 -8.76
CA LEU A 97 8.26 11.16 -9.96
C LEU A 97 9.58 10.36 -10.00
N ARG A 98 10.37 10.36 -8.92
CA ARG A 98 11.63 9.61 -8.87
C ARG A 98 11.44 8.11 -9.04
N HIS A 99 10.44 7.54 -8.35
CA HIS A 99 10.12 6.12 -8.51
C HIS A 99 9.74 5.81 -9.97
N GLY A 100 8.87 6.63 -10.56
CA GLY A 100 8.51 6.49 -11.97
C GLY A 100 9.75 6.49 -12.86
N THR A 101 10.68 7.43 -12.65
CA THR A 101 11.92 7.52 -13.41
C THR A 101 12.73 6.22 -13.33
N SER A 102 13.05 5.74 -12.12
CA SER A 102 13.81 4.50 -11.92
C SER A 102 13.12 3.28 -12.56
N THR A 103 11.80 3.18 -12.39
CA THR A 103 10.98 2.10 -12.95
C THR A 103 11.04 2.07 -14.49
N TYR A 104 10.86 3.23 -15.13
CA TYR A 104 10.88 3.31 -16.59
C TYR A 104 12.29 3.17 -17.17
N GLU A 105 13.34 3.55 -16.43
CA GLU A 105 14.72 3.29 -16.82
C GLU A 105 15.00 1.79 -16.88
N LEU A 106 14.49 1.02 -15.91
CA LEU A 106 14.60 -0.44 -15.92
C LEU A 106 13.86 -1.07 -17.10
N VAL A 107 12.64 -0.61 -17.41
CA VAL A 107 11.90 -1.06 -18.61
C VAL A 107 12.72 -0.80 -19.87
N LYS A 108 13.31 0.38 -20.00
CA LYS A 108 14.14 0.76 -21.15
C LYS A 108 15.41 -0.08 -21.25
N GLN A 109 15.97 -0.52 -20.12
CA GLN A 109 17.12 -1.44 -20.09
C GLN A 109 16.74 -2.85 -20.55
N ILE A 110 15.56 -3.35 -20.15
CA ILE A 110 15.05 -4.67 -20.58
C ILE A 110 14.81 -4.67 -22.09
N ASP A 111 14.13 -3.64 -22.60
CA ASP A 111 13.94 -3.51 -24.04
C ASP A 111 13.82 -2.05 -24.50
N PRO A 112 14.87 -1.49 -25.13
CA PRO A 112 14.82 -0.14 -25.68
C PRO A 112 13.91 -0.04 -26.92
N GLY A 113 13.41 -1.15 -27.46
CA GLY A 113 12.45 -1.16 -28.57
C GLY A 113 10.98 -1.29 -28.13
N LEU A 114 10.71 -1.45 -26.83
CA LEU A 114 9.36 -1.74 -26.34
C LEU A 114 8.45 -0.51 -26.46
N LYS A 115 7.35 -0.63 -27.21
CA LYS A 115 6.32 0.42 -27.25
C LYS A 115 5.39 0.30 -26.06
N VAL A 116 5.00 1.43 -25.48
CA VAL A 116 4.24 1.46 -24.22
C VAL A 116 3.02 2.35 -24.36
N VAL A 117 1.86 1.81 -23.99
CA VAL A 117 0.64 2.57 -23.68
C VAL A 117 0.55 2.66 -22.16
N ALA A 118 0.16 3.80 -21.61
CA ALA A 118 0.04 3.97 -20.16
C ALA A 118 -1.27 3.37 -19.64
N GLY A 119 -1.21 2.78 -18.45
CA GLY A 119 -2.36 2.43 -17.62
C GLY A 119 -2.62 3.42 -16.50
N ASN A 120 -3.62 3.15 -15.67
CA ASN A 120 -4.02 4.06 -14.60
C ASN A 120 -2.99 4.11 -13.46
N HIS A 121 -2.12 3.11 -13.34
CA HIS A 121 -1.01 3.09 -12.40
C HIS A 121 0.26 3.81 -12.89
N ASP A 122 0.33 4.17 -14.17
CA ASP A 122 1.51 4.83 -14.74
C ASP A 122 1.62 6.30 -14.35
N ILE A 123 2.86 6.80 -14.28
CA ILE A 123 3.20 8.13 -13.77
C ILE A 123 3.56 9.03 -14.95
N GLU A 124 2.79 10.09 -15.13
CA GLU A 124 2.70 10.86 -16.37
C GLU A 124 4.02 11.52 -16.79
N LYS A 125 4.67 12.24 -15.88
CA LYS A 125 5.89 12.97 -16.24
C LYS A 125 7.06 12.00 -16.53
N PRO A 126 7.37 11.02 -15.66
CA PRO A 126 8.50 10.12 -15.90
C PRO A 126 8.30 9.20 -17.11
N ILE A 127 7.08 8.72 -17.38
CA ILE A 127 6.85 7.88 -18.56
C ILE A 127 7.12 8.65 -19.85
N LYS A 128 6.71 9.93 -19.90
CA LYS A 128 6.97 10.84 -21.03
C LYS A 128 8.44 11.17 -21.21
N GLU A 129 9.17 11.39 -20.11
CA GLU A 129 10.57 11.81 -20.16
C GLU A 129 11.54 10.64 -20.42
N VAL A 130 11.34 9.49 -19.76
CA VAL A 130 12.29 8.37 -19.82
C VAL A 130 12.06 7.50 -21.05
N LEU A 131 10.81 7.13 -21.31
CA LEU A 131 10.45 6.29 -22.46
C LEU A 131 10.35 7.11 -23.75
N ALA A 132 9.95 8.40 -23.66
CA ALA A 132 9.94 9.34 -24.79
C ALA A 132 9.35 8.73 -26.08
N GLU A 133 10.20 8.39 -27.07
CA GLU A 133 9.80 7.81 -28.37
C GLU A 133 9.12 6.42 -28.29
N GLN A 134 9.27 5.74 -27.16
CA GLN A 134 8.65 4.45 -26.88
C GLN A 134 7.22 4.62 -26.34
N PHE A 135 6.92 5.75 -25.72
CA PHE A 135 5.62 6.02 -25.13
C PHE A 135 4.63 6.54 -26.19
N MET A 136 3.45 5.92 -26.24
CA MET A 136 2.41 6.18 -27.24
C MET A 136 1.19 6.86 -26.60
N ASP A 137 1.25 8.19 -26.47
CA ASP A 137 0.19 9.00 -25.85
C ASP A 137 -0.81 9.53 -26.87
N ASN A 138 -1.99 8.91 -26.98
CA ASN A 138 -3.11 9.39 -27.80
C ASN A 138 -2.65 9.82 -29.21
N VAL A 139 -2.05 8.88 -29.94
CA VAL A 139 -1.40 9.09 -31.24
C VAL A 139 -1.82 8.02 -32.25
N ALA A 140 -1.75 8.34 -33.55
CA ALA A 140 -1.87 7.36 -34.62
C ALA A 140 -0.50 7.14 -35.28
N SER A 141 -0.13 5.89 -35.53
CA SER A 141 1.12 5.54 -36.21
C SER A 141 0.95 4.27 -37.06
N VAL A 142 2.03 3.84 -37.71
CA VAL A 142 2.08 2.58 -38.44
C VAL A 142 3.06 1.65 -37.75
N GLU A 143 2.57 0.55 -37.18
CA GLU A 143 3.37 -0.41 -36.41
C GLU A 143 3.41 -1.76 -37.12
N ASN A 144 4.60 -2.24 -37.49
CA ASN A 144 4.79 -3.38 -38.39
C ASN A 144 3.90 -3.32 -39.65
N GLY A 145 3.69 -2.10 -40.17
CA GLY A 145 2.82 -1.81 -41.30
C GLY A 145 1.31 -1.74 -41.01
N LEU A 146 0.86 -1.99 -39.78
CA LEU A 146 -0.54 -1.90 -39.36
C LEU A 146 -0.87 -0.46 -38.96
N LYS A 147 -2.01 0.07 -39.39
CA LYS A 147 -2.51 1.39 -38.95
C LYS A 147 -3.00 1.29 -37.51
N THR A 148 -2.23 1.84 -36.58
CA THR A 148 -2.46 1.70 -35.15
C THR A 148 -2.86 3.03 -34.53
N VAL A 149 -3.96 3.04 -33.78
CA VAL A 149 -4.34 4.10 -32.87
C VAL A 149 -3.97 3.67 -31.45
N TRP A 150 -3.23 4.51 -30.76
CA TRP A 150 -2.77 4.28 -29.39
C TRP A 150 -3.53 5.19 -28.45
N ALA A 151 -4.17 4.61 -27.43
CA ALA A 151 -5.00 5.32 -26.48
C ALA A 151 -4.46 5.08 -25.06
N SER A 152 -3.83 6.10 -24.47
CA SER A 152 -3.08 5.98 -23.22
C SER A 152 -3.82 6.58 -22.03
N GLY A 153 -3.71 5.88 -20.90
CA GLY A 153 -4.29 6.28 -19.63
C GLY A 153 -5.79 6.01 -19.52
N GLY A 154 -6.40 6.69 -18.55
CA GLY A 154 -7.83 6.59 -18.21
C GLY A 154 -8.05 5.82 -16.92
N GLY A 155 -9.31 5.51 -16.62
CA GLY A 155 -9.68 4.76 -15.42
C GLY A 155 -9.44 5.54 -14.11
N SER A 156 -9.63 4.84 -12.99
CA SER A 156 -9.54 5.44 -11.65
C SER A 156 -8.11 5.51 -11.09
N VAL A 157 -7.80 6.59 -10.36
CA VAL A 157 -6.49 6.79 -9.73
C VAL A 157 -6.21 5.73 -8.64
N PRO A 158 -5.00 5.13 -8.58
CA PRO A 158 -4.71 3.98 -7.71
C PRO A 158 -4.46 4.28 -6.22
N VAL A 159 -4.77 5.48 -5.72
CA VAL A 159 -4.45 5.92 -4.33
C VAL A 159 -5.69 6.03 -3.42
N GLY A 160 -6.90 5.85 -3.95
CA GLY A 160 -8.15 6.06 -3.20
C GLY A 160 -8.31 7.50 -2.68
N ASN A 161 -8.91 7.66 -1.50
CA ASN A 161 -9.24 8.98 -0.93
C ASN A 161 -8.16 9.61 -0.03
N VAL A 162 -7.06 8.90 0.27
CA VAL A 162 -6.10 9.29 1.32
C VAL A 162 -4.65 9.36 0.79
N GLY A 163 -4.47 9.87 -0.44
CA GLY A 163 -3.16 9.97 -1.09
C GLY A 163 -3.13 11.06 -2.17
N ILE A 164 -1.99 11.18 -2.86
CA ILE A 164 -1.83 12.14 -3.97
C ILE A 164 -2.48 11.58 -5.22
N LYS A 165 -3.52 12.26 -5.72
CA LYS A 165 -4.22 11.83 -6.96
C LYS A 165 -3.54 12.35 -8.24
N GLU A 166 -2.82 13.45 -8.14
CA GLU A 166 -2.10 14.05 -9.26
C GLU A 166 -0.88 13.23 -9.70
N GLY A 167 -0.44 13.43 -10.95
CA GLY A 167 0.78 12.84 -11.49
C GLY A 167 0.61 11.45 -12.12
N PHE A 168 -0.56 10.82 -12.00
CA PHE A 168 -0.88 9.55 -12.65
C PHE A 168 -1.51 9.74 -14.05
N MET A 169 -1.37 8.73 -14.91
CA MET A 169 -2.02 8.60 -16.21
C MET A 169 -3.49 8.14 -16.08
N ALA A 170 -4.16 8.49 -14.98
CA ALA A 170 -5.58 8.20 -14.74
C ALA A 170 -6.47 9.42 -15.02
N ASP A 171 -7.79 9.22 -15.01
CA ASP A 171 -8.75 10.31 -14.95
C ASP A 171 -8.73 10.93 -13.54
N ASP A 172 -8.76 12.27 -13.46
CA ASP A 172 -8.83 13.01 -12.20
C ASP A 172 -9.97 14.02 -12.28
N PHE A 173 -11.12 13.62 -11.73
CA PHE A 173 -12.33 14.45 -11.72
C PHE A 173 -12.19 15.71 -10.88
N ASP A 174 -11.42 15.65 -9.79
CA ASP A 174 -11.23 16.79 -8.87
C ASP A 174 -10.47 17.91 -9.60
N ASN A 175 -9.50 17.53 -10.44
CA ASN A 175 -8.69 18.46 -11.25
C ASN A 175 -9.15 18.60 -12.72
N ARG A 176 -10.30 18.01 -13.09
CA ARG A 176 -10.87 18.03 -14.45
C ARG A 176 -9.94 17.48 -15.55
N VAL A 177 -9.11 16.50 -15.19
CA VAL A 177 -8.25 15.76 -16.13
C VAL A 177 -9.03 14.56 -16.64
N TYR A 178 -9.19 14.47 -17.96
CA TYR A 178 -9.90 13.39 -18.63
C TYR A 178 -9.04 12.86 -19.78
N ARG A 179 -8.63 11.60 -19.71
CA ARG A 179 -7.65 10.99 -20.62
C ARG A 179 -8.25 10.59 -21.96
N PHE A 180 -9.58 10.52 -22.07
CA PHE A 180 -10.27 10.33 -23.34
C PHE A 180 -10.12 11.54 -24.29
N LYS A 181 -9.81 12.73 -23.76
CA LYS A 181 -9.68 13.95 -24.57
C LYS A 181 -8.54 13.80 -25.58
N GLY A 182 -8.87 14.05 -26.85
CA GLY A 182 -7.95 13.89 -27.98
C GLY A 182 -8.21 12.64 -28.82
N LEU A 183 -8.78 11.59 -28.23
CA LEU A 183 -9.17 10.38 -28.98
C LEU A 183 -10.27 10.67 -30.00
N GLU A 184 -11.17 11.61 -29.73
CA GLU A 184 -12.20 12.05 -30.67
C GLU A 184 -11.60 12.43 -32.03
N LYS A 185 -10.45 13.11 -32.02
CA LYS A 185 -9.76 13.52 -33.25
C LYS A 185 -9.25 12.32 -34.04
N LEU A 186 -8.76 11.29 -33.35
CA LEU A 186 -8.19 10.09 -33.97
C LEU A 186 -9.27 9.13 -34.45
N LEU A 187 -10.37 9.00 -33.69
CA LEU A 187 -11.44 8.04 -33.94
C LEU A 187 -12.56 8.60 -34.81
N LEU A 188 -12.84 9.91 -34.79
CA LEU A 188 -14.00 10.48 -35.49
C LEU A 188 -13.65 11.33 -36.71
N GLN A 189 -12.41 11.82 -36.83
CA GLN A 189 -12.02 12.60 -38.01
C GLN A 189 -11.52 11.70 -39.15
N PRO A 190 -12.04 11.88 -40.37
CA PRO A 190 -11.50 11.21 -41.55
C PRO A 190 -10.02 11.59 -41.74
N GLN A 191 -9.16 10.59 -41.86
CA GLN A 191 -7.73 10.70 -42.19
C GLN A 191 -7.50 10.82 -43.70
N GLY A 192 -8.48 10.43 -44.52
CA GLY A 192 -8.43 10.54 -45.97
C GLY A 192 -9.79 10.52 -46.65
N SER A 193 -9.75 10.46 -47.98
CA SER A 193 -10.92 10.51 -48.87
C SER A 193 -11.53 9.15 -49.17
N THR A 194 -10.77 8.06 -48.97
CA THR A 194 -11.24 6.68 -49.22
C THR A 194 -11.48 5.93 -47.92
N GLN A 195 -12.25 4.83 -47.97
CA GLN A 195 -12.42 3.95 -46.80
C GLN A 195 -11.09 3.36 -46.34
N GLU A 196 -10.26 2.89 -47.28
CA GLU A 196 -8.93 2.33 -46.99
C GLU A 196 -8.04 3.32 -46.26
N GLU A 197 -8.00 4.60 -46.68
CA GLU A 197 -7.23 5.65 -46.01
C GLU A 197 -7.68 5.87 -44.56
N ASN A 198 -8.97 5.67 -44.29
CA ASN A 198 -9.60 5.84 -42.98
C ASN A 198 -9.56 4.59 -42.09
N GLU A 199 -9.05 3.44 -42.56
CA GLU A 199 -8.99 2.21 -41.78
C GLU A 199 -8.11 2.32 -40.53
N ILE A 200 -8.54 1.66 -39.45
CA ILE A 200 -7.76 1.41 -38.24
C ILE A 200 -7.61 -0.10 -38.11
N ASP A 201 -6.39 -0.61 -38.24
CA ASP A 201 -6.13 -2.05 -38.08
C ASP A 201 -6.14 -2.42 -36.60
N LEU A 202 -5.53 -1.57 -35.77
CA LEU A 202 -5.38 -1.80 -34.34
C LEU A 202 -5.78 -0.57 -33.53
N LEU A 203 -6.64 -0.76 -32.54
CA LEU A 203 -6.80 0.16 -31.42
C LEU A 203 -6.15 -0.46 -30.18
N VAL A 204 -5.05 0.12 -29.73
CA VAL A 204 -4.33 -0.33 -28.54
C VAL A 204 -4.64 0.62 -27.38
N THR A 205 -5.21 0.08 -26.31
CA THR A 205 -5.60 0.85 -25.11
C THR A 205 -5.23 0.06 -23.86
N HIS A 206 -4.92 0.71 -22.73
CA HIS A 206 -4.85 -0.05 -21.47
C HIS A 206 -6.25 -0.33 -20.93
N ILE A 207 -7.06 0.73 -20.80
CA ILE A 207 -8.43 0.66 -20.29
C ILE A 207 -9.36 0.14 -21.40
N PRO A 208 -10.02 -1.02 -21.22
CA PRO A 208 -10.93 -1.57 -22.20
C PRO A 208 -12.21 -0.74 -22.34
N PRO A 209 -12.88 -0.78 -23.52
CA PRO A 209 -14.24 -0.32 -23.65
C PRO A 209 -15.19 -1.16 -22.78
N THR A 210 -16.21 -0.54 -22.21
CA THR A 210 -17.14 -1.22 -21.29
C THR A 210 -18.02 -2.22 -22.02
N ILE A 211 -18.10 -3.46 -21.54
CA ILE A 211 -19.07 -4.47 -21.98
C ILE A 211 -20.35 -4.35 -21.13
N ALA A 212 -21.53 -4.57 -21.73
CA ALA A 212 -22.80 -4.51 -21.02
C ALA A 212 -22.81 -5.41 -19.76
N GLY A 213 -23.11 -4.81 -18.60
CA GLY A 213 -23.20 -5.52 -17.31
C GLY A 213 -21.96 -5.41 -16.41
N ASN A 214 -20.85 -4.84 -16.89
CA ASN A 214 -19.63 -4.64 -16.10
C ASN A 214 -19.59 -3.25 -15.43
N HIS A 215 -18.73 -3.11 -14.42
CA HIS A 215 -18.38 -1.80 -13.85
C HIS A 215 -17.81 -0.91 -14.95
N ALA A 216 -18.20 0.37 -14.96
CA ALA A 216 -17.91 1.28 -16.06
C ALA A 216 -17.16 2.49 -15.51
N ASP A 217 -15.92 2.65 -15.98
CA ASP A 217 -15.14 3.87 -15.76
C ASP A 217 -15.46 4.88 -16.86
N SER A 218 -15.37 6.18 -16.54
CA SER A 218 -15.81 7.24 -17.45
C SER A 218 -15.09 7.20 -18.80
N TYR A 219 -13.79 6.88 -18.80
CA TYR A 219 -12.98 6.70 -20.01
C TYR A 219 -13.57 5.62 -20.92
N SER A 220 -13.87 4.44 -20.37
CA SER A 220 -14.39 3.30 -21.11
C SER A 220 -15.74 3.60 -21.78
N GLU A 221 -16.60 4.37 -21.11
CA GLU A 221 -17.89 4.80 -21.68
C GLU A 221 -17.70 5.71 -22.89
N HIS A 222 -16.83 6.73 -22.78
CA HIS A 222 -16.55 7.64 -23.89
C HIS A 222 -15.91 6.93 -25.09
N VAL A 223 -15.05 5.94 -24.85
CA VAL A 223 -14.48 5.12 -25.95
C VAL A 223 -15.59 4.37 -26.70
N VAL A 224 -16.54 3.77 -25.99
CA VAL A 224 -17.69 3.10 -26.64
C VAL A 224 -18.53 4.09 -27.43
N GLU A 225 -18.82 5.27 -26.86
CA GLU A 225 -19.55 6.34 -27.56
C GLU A 225 -18.84 6.75 -28.86
N MET A 226 -17.52 6.94 -28.82
CA MET A 226 -16.73 7.30 -29.99
C MET A 226 -16.75 6.19 -31.06
N LEU A 227 -16.70 4.92 -30.67
CA LEU A 227 -16.78 3.80 -31.63
C LEU A 227 -18.16 3.74 -32.31
N VAL A 228 -19.24 3.94 -31.56
CA VAL A 228 -20.60 4.02 -32.11
C VAL A 228 -20.75 5.23 -33.05
N GLN A 229 -20.25 6.40 -32.64
CA GLN A 229 -20.29 7.61 -33.48
C GLN A 229 -19.47 7.43 -34.77
N ARG A 230 -18.34 6.75 -34.70
CA ARG A 230 -17.52 6.43 -35.88
C ARG A 230 -18.29 5.60 -36.91
N ASP A 231 -19.02 4.59 -36.46
CA ASP A 231 -19.88 3.77 -37.33
C ASP A 231 -21.01 4.61 -37.96
N GLN A 232 -21.65 5.48 -37.18
CA GLN A 232 -22.67 6.41 -37.68
C GLN A 232 -22.14 7.39 -38.75
N LEU A 233 -20.85 7.76 -38.66
CA LEU A 233 -20.17 8.58 -39.65
C LEU A 233 -19.75 7.80 -40.91
N ASN A 234 -20.10 6.51 -41.01
CA ASN A 234 -19.66 5.58 -42.06
C ASN A 234 -18.12 5.47 -42.18
N LEU A 235 -17.41 5.62 -41.05
CA LEU A 235 -15.98 5.37 -40.98
C LEU A 235 -15.73 3.90 -40.57
N PRO A 236 -14.75 3.20 -41.16
CA PRO A 236 -14.49 1.81 -40.82
C PRO A 236 -14.12 1.64 -39.35
N LEU A 237 -14.79 0.75 -38.62
CA LEU A 237 -14.44 0.40 -37.24
C LEU A 237 -13.02 -0.20 -37.15
N PRO A 238 -12.34 -0.09 -36.00
CA PRO A 238 -11.09 -0.81 -35.77
C PRO A 238 -11.25 -2.32 -36.01
N LYS A 239 -10.30 -2.94 -36.74
CA LYS A 239 -10.35 -4.39 -37.00
C LYS A 239 -10.11 -5.21 -35.73
N THR A 240 -9.25 -4.73 -34.83
CA THR A 240 -9.00 -5.38 -33.53
C THR A 240 -8.74 -4.34 -32.45
N ILE A 241 -9.31 -4.56 -31.26
CA ILE A 241 -8.99 -3.81 -30.03
C ILE A 241 -8.09 -4.69 -29.16
N VAL A 242 -6.97 -4.14 -28.69
CA VAL A 242 -6.05 -4.83 -27.78
C VAL A 242 -5.97 -4.08 -26.45
N HIS A 243 -6.17 -4.78 -25.33
CA HIS A 243 -6.18 -4.13 -24.02
C HIS A 243 -5.68 -4.95 -22.82
N GLY A 244 -5.36 -4.24 -21.72
CA GLY A 244 -4.96 -4.77 -20.42
C GLY A 244 -6.07 -4.63 -19.36
N HIS A 245 -5.69 -4.21 -18.14
CA HIS A 245 -6.53 -3.74 -17.02
C HIS A 245 -7.43 -4.77 -16.33
N HIS A 246 -8.12 -5.64 -17.07
CA HIS A 246 -9.01 -6.65 -16.49
C HIS A 246 -8.28 -7.78 -15.74
N HIS A 247 -6.95 -7.77 -15.76
CA HIS A 247 -6.09 -8.73 -15.08
C HIS A 247 -6.37 -10.20 -15.39
N ASN A 248 -6.96 -10.53 -16.54
CA ASN A 248 -7.28 -11.92 -16.91
C ASN A 248 -6.04 -12.83 -16.76
N SER A 249 -6.20 -13.98 -16.09
CA SER A 249 -5.10 -14.95 -15.92
C SER A 249 -4.59 -15.47 -17.26
N ASP A 250 -5.52 -15.71 -18.17
CA ASP A 250 -5.30 -16.30 -19.49
C ASP A 250 -5.56 -15.25 -20.58
N ALA A 251 -5.15 -15.56 -21.81
CA ALA A 251 -5.47 -14.73 -22.95
C ALA A 251 -6.98 -14.79 -23.26
N LEU A 252 -7.60 -13.63 -23.49
CA LEU A 252 -8.99 -13.53 -23.90
C LEU A 252 -9.06 -12.99 -25.33
N ILE A 253 -9.59 -13.79 -26.24
CA ILE A 253 -9.85 -13.40 -27.63
C ILE A 253 -11.33 -13.64 -27.88
N ASP A 254 -12.08 -12.60 -28.23
CA ASP A 254 -13.51 -12.74 -28.55
C ASP A 254 -14.05 -11.62 -29.43
N TRP A 255 -15.14 -11.89 -30.15
CA TRP A 255 -15.95 -10.88 -30.82
C TRP A 255 -16.90 -10.25 -29.81
N GLN A 256 -16.57 -9.04 -29.34
CA GLN A 256 -17.31 -8.38 -28.28
C GLN A 256 -18.28 -7.35 -28.83
N LYS A 257 -19.46 -7.28 -28.20
CA LYS A 257 -20.45 -6.23 -28.45
C LYS A 257 -20.32 -5.11 -27.44
N TYR A 258 -20.08 -3.91 -27.94
CA TYR A 258 -19.99 -2.70 -27.16
C TYR A 258 -21.24 -1.86 -27.37
N LYS A 259 -21.94 -1.58 -26.26
CA LYS A 259 -23.21 -0.87 -26.26
C LYS A 259 -23.03 0.52 -25.66
N ASP A 260 -23.35 1.55 -26.43
CA ASP A 260 -23.50 2.89 -25.88
C ASP A 260 -24.74 2.93 -24.97
N LYS A 261 -24.53 3.32 -23.71
CA LYS A 261 -25.59 3.41 -22.70
C LYS A 261 -26.61 4.50 -23.02
N HIS A 262 -26.20 5.57 -23.70
CA HIS A 262 -27.07 6.71 -23.98
C HIS A 262 -27.91 6.51 -25.23
N SER A 263 -27.30 6.15 -26.37
CA SER A 263 -28.05 5.90 -27.61
C SER A 263 -28.67 4.51 -27.70
N GLY A 264 -28.17 3.54 -26.92
CA GLY A 264 -28.58 2.14 -26.97
C GLY A 264 -28.07 1.37 -28.20
N GLN A 265 -27.28 2.00 -29.06
CA GLN A 265 -26.68 1.38 -30.24
C GLN A 265 -25.48 0.50 -29.87
N GLU A 266 -25.18 -0.47 -30.73
CA GLU A 266 -24.17 -1.49 -30.49
C GLU A 266 -23.25 -1.66 -31.70
N VAL A 267 -21.96 -1.79 -31.43
CA VAL A 267 -20.93 -2.19 -32.42
C VAL A 267 -20.28 -3.49 -31.97
N GLU A 268 -19.85 -4.32 -32.91
CA GLU A 268 -19.20 -5.61 -32.63
C GLU A 268 -17.78 -5.64 -33.21
N ILE A 269 -16.78 -5.86 -32.36
CA ILE A 269 -15.36 -5.76 -32.72
C ILE A 269 -14.57 -6.90 -32.08
N LEU A 270 -13.59 -7.45 -32.81
CA LEU A 270 -12.66 -8.45 -32.29
C LEU A 270 -11.75 -7.84 -31.22
N THR A 271 -11.68 -8.49 -30.07
CA THR A 271 -10.95 -8.00 -28.89
C THR A 271 -9.94 -9.02 -28.44
N LEU A 272 -8.74 -8.55 -28.10
CA LEU A 272 -7.65 -9.34 -27.53
C LEU A 272 -7.20 -8.72 -26.20
N SER A 273 -7.11 -9.54 -25.16
CA SER A 273 -6.37 -9.25 -23.95
C SER A 273 -5.31 -10.34 -23.76
N PRO A 274 -4.00 -10.01 -23.66
CA PRO A 274 -2.93 -11.01 -23.61
C PRO A 274 -2.84 -11.76 -22.27
N GLY A 275 -3.67 -11.39 -21.30
CA GLY A 275 -3.55 -11.76 -19.90
C GLY A 275 -2.56 -10.87 -19.14
N ILE A 276 -2.35 -11.18 -17.86
CA ILE A 276 -1.53 -10.39 -16.94
C ILE A 276 -0.13 -10.99 -16.71
N LEU A 277 0.90 -10.14 -16.71
CA LEU A 277 2.24 -10.54 -16.29
C LEU A 277 2.37 -10.62 -14.75
N ALA A 278 1.70 -9.76 -14.00
CA ALA A 278 1.65 -9.80 -12.53
C ALA A 278 0.64 -10.83 -11.98
N ARG A 279 1.04 -12.12 -11.91
CA ARG A 279 0.17 -13.23 -11.47
C ARG A 279 -0.56 -12.96 -10.15
N GLU A 280 0.10 -12.30 -9.20
CA GLU A 280 -0.42 -11.96 -7.88
C GLU A 280 -1.66 -11.06 -7.89
N ARG A 281 -1.90 -10.32 -8.98
CA ARG A 281 -3.04 -9.41 -9.12
C ARG A 281 -4.36 -10.11 -9.45
N ASN A 282 -4.34 -11.37 -9.87
CA ASN A 282 -5.56 -12.13 -10.19
C ASN A 282 -5.63 -13.52 -9.53
N SER A 283 -4.81 -13.78 -8.51
CA SER A 283 -4.70 -15.12 -7.90
C SER A 283 -4.48 -16.25 -8.92
N GLY A 284 -3.93 -15.91 -10.10
CA GLY A 284 -3.75 -16.84 -11.22
C GLY A 284 -2.70 -17.90 -10.90
N SER A 285 -2.70 -19.00 -11.63
CA SER A 285 -1.65 -20.04 -11.51
C SER A 285 -0.37 -19.71 -12.29
N HIS A 286 -0.45 -18.75 -13.20
CA HIS A 286 0.64 -18.34 -14.08
C HIS A 286 0.51 -16.86 -14.48
N SER A 287 1.59 -16.30 -15.02
CA SER A 287 1.56 -15.07 -15.80
C SER A 287 1.34 -15.40 -17.28
N SER A 288 0.76 -14.50 -18.07
CA SER A 288 0.46 -14.72 -19.49
C SER A 288 0.95 -13.58 -20.38
N PHE A 289 1.31 -13.92 -21.62
CA PHE A 289 1.52 -12.98 -22.71
C PHE A 289 1.21 -13.63 -24.06
N CYS A 290 1.04 -12.81 -25.10
CA CYS A 290 0.65 -13.28 -26.42
C CYS A 290 1.63 -12.85 -27.52
N LEU A 291 1.88 -13.77 -28.46
CA LEU A 291 2.48 -13.45 -29.76
C LEU A 291 1.41 -13.61 -30.83
N THR A 292 1.20 -12.59 -31.65
CA THR A 292 0.09 -12.53 -32.60
C THR A 292 0.60 -12.58 -34.04
N THR A 293 -0.22 -13.10 -34.94
CA THR A 293 0.01 -13.09 -36.39
C THR A 293 -1.16 -12.41 -37.08
N PHE A 294 -0.84 -11.40 -37.88
CA PHE A 294 -1.77 -10.70 -38.75
C PHE A 294 -1.55 -11.09 -40.21
N ASP A 295 -2.65 -11.19 -40.93
CA ASP A 295 -2.64 -11.43 -42.37
C ASP A 295 -1.99 -10.26 -43.12
N GLU A 296 -1.18 -10.58 -44.13
CA GLU A 296 -0.40 -9.57 -44.84
C GLU A 296 -1.25 -8.67 -45.72
N ASP A 297 -2.34 -9.18 -46.30
CA ASP A 297 -3.14 -8.42 -47.26
C ASP A 297 -4.28 -7.67 -46.55
N THR A 298 -5.06 -8.39 -45.75
CA THR A 298 -6.26 -7.88 -45.06
C THR A 298 -5.94 -7.13 -43.77
N LYS A 299 -4.75 -7.34 -43.19
CA LYS A 299 -4.32 -6.82 -41.88
C LYS A 299 -5.15 -7.29 -40.70
N GLN A 300 -5.98 -8.33 -40.88
CA GLN A 300 -6.78 -8.90 -39.80
C GLN A 300 -5.95 -9.85 -38.92
N LEU A 301 -6.31 -9.93 -37.63
CA LEU A 301 -5.73 -10.92 -36.73
C LEU A 301 -6.18 -12.32 -37.15
N ILE A 302 -5.25 -13.23 -37.36
CA ILE A 302 -5.54 -14.61 -37.79
C ILE A 302 -5.10 -15.67 -36.78
N LYS A 303 -4.15 -15.33 -35.91
CA LYS A 303 -3.62 -16.27 -34.92
C LYS A 303 -3.05 -15.56 -33.69
N VAL A 304 -3.22 -16.20 -32.52
CA VAL A 304 -2.60 -15.81 -31.24
C VAL A 304 -1.96 -17.03 -30.57
N ASP A 305 -0.64 -17.00 -30.40
CA ASP A 305 0.08 -17.97 -29.55
C ASP A 305 0.08 -17.45 -28.10
N GLU A 306 -0.53 -18.21 -27.20
CA GLU A 306 -0.58 -17.91 -25.76
C GLU A 306 0.60 -18.57 -25.05
N TYR A 307 1.39 -17.75 -24.37
CA TYR A 307 2.52 -18.21 -23.55
C TYR A 307 2.23 -17.98 -22.08
N ARG A 308 2.59 -18.96 -21.26
CA ARG A 308 2.45 -18.91 -19.81
C ARG A 308 3.80 -18.98 -19.13
N ILE A 309 4.03 -18.07 -18.20
CA ILE A 309 5.20 -18.08 -17.32
C ILE A 309 4.74 -18.63 -15.97
N TYR A 310 5.19 -19.84 -15.66
CA TYR A 310 4.88 -20.51 -14.38
C TYR A 310 5.88 -20.13 -13.29
N ASN A 311 7.12 -19.84 -13.70
CA ASN A 311 8.18 -19.38 -12.82
C ASN A 311 9.07 -18.39 -13.56
N ALA A 312 9.30 -17.21 -12.98
CA ALA A 312 10.18 -16.18 -13.54
C ALA A 312 11.51 -16.03 -12.78
N LEU A 313 11.57 -16.54 -11.54
CA LEU A 313 12.70 -16.34 -10.65
C LEU A 313 13.97 -17.01 -11.20
N SER A 314 15.06 -16.26 -11.21
CA SER A 314 16.36 -16.76 -11.67
C SER A 314 16.78 -18.04 -10.92
N GLY A 315 17.15 -19.07 -11.69
CA GLY A 315 17.47 -20.40 -11.16
C GLY A 315 16.29 -21.36 -11.12
N ILE A 316 15.05 -20.88 -11.22
CA ILE A 316 13.82 -21.68 -11.36
C ILE A 316 12.90 -21.02 -12.38
N LYS A 317 13.21 -21.14 -13.68
CA LYS A 317 12.43 -20.50 -14.75
C LYS A 317 11.63 -21.52 -15.52
N LYS A 318 10.38 -21.19 -15.85
CA LYS A 318 9.54 -22.04 -16.69
C LYS A 318 8.59 -21.21 -17.54
N VAL A 319 8.73 -21.33 -18.86
CA VAL A 319 7.84 -20.73 -19.85
C VAL A 319 7.31 -21.82 -20.76
N VAL A 320 6.00 -21.82 -21.00
CA VAL A 320 5.28 -22.81 -21.79
C VAL A 320 4.50 -22.10 -22.89
N LEU A 321 4.60 -22.59 -24.14
CA LEU A 321 3.61 -22.30 -25.18
C LEU A 321 2.38 -23.13 -24.85
N TYR A 322 1.37 -22.47 -24.28
CA TYR A 322 0.21 -23.16 -23.74
C TYR A 322 -0.74 -23.60 -24.84
N GLY A 323 -1.08 -22.70 -25.76
CA GLY A 323 -1.96 -23.02 -26.87
C GLY A 323 -1.93 -21.95 -27.95
N GLU A 324 -2.69 -22.24 -29.00
CA GLU A 324 -2.83 -21.42 -30.18
C GLU A 324 -4.32 -21.13 -30.41
N HIS A 325 -4.67 -19.86 -30.56
CA HIS A 325 -6.01 -19.42 -30.96
C HIS A 325 -5.99 -19.07 -32.45
N LEU A 326 -6.81 -19.73 -33.25
CA LEU A 326 -7.00 -19.46 -34.67
C LEU A 326 -8.27 -18.63 -34.85
N VAL A 327 -8.15 -17.50 -35.55
CA VAL A 327 -9.24 -16.53 -35.72
C VAL A 327 -9.78 -16.62 -37.15
N ASN A 328 -11.06 -16.97 -37.27
CA ASN A 328 -11.80 -16.89 -38.52
C ASN A 328 -12.66 -15.61 -38.50
N ASN A 329 -12.21 -14.62 -39.27
CA ASN A 329 -12.85 -13.30 -39.34
C ASN A 329 -14.16 -13.30 -40.14
N GLU A 330 -14.33 -14.21 -41.10
CA GLU A 330 -15.56 -14.31 -41.91
C GLU A 330 -16.72 -14.90 -41.10
N ASP A 331 -16.45 -16.00 -40.39
CA ASP A 331 -17.46 -16.68 -39.56
C ASP A 331 -17.57 -16.09 -38.14
N LYS A 332 -16.71 -15.13 -37.79
CA LYS A 332 -16.55 -14.58 -36.44
C LYS A 332 -16.38 -15.67 -35.38
N LYS A 333 -15.47 -16.62 -35.63
CA LYS A 333 -15.19 -17.76 -34.76
C LYS A 333 -13.74 -17.81 -34.33
N ILE A 334 -13.52 -18.35 -33.13
CA ILE A 334 -12.20 -18.55 -32.56
C ILE A 334 -12.09 -20.02 -32.15
N GLU A 335 -11.05 -20.68 -32.66
CA GLU A 335 -10.72 -22.07 -32.33
C GLU A 335 -9.47 -22.09 -31.45
N PHE A 336 -9.54 -22.82 -30.34
CA PHE A 336 -8.41 -22.97 -29.42
C PHE A 336 -7.81 -24.37 -29.50
N ASN A 337 -6.50 -24.41 -29.76
CA ASN A 337 -5.70 -25.63 -29.83
C ASN A 337 -4.69 -25.68 -28.67
N LEU A 338 -4.88 -26.61 -27.73
CA LEU A 338 -3.93 -26.84 -26.64
C LEU A 338 -2.63 -27.47 -27.17
N ILE A 339 -1.48 -26.88 -26.83
CA ILE A 339 -0.15 -27.35 -27.23
C ILE A 339 0.65 -27.85 -26.03
N ASN A 340 0.71 -27.04 -24.96
CA ASN A 340 1.42 -27.31 -23.71
C ASN A 340 2.90 -27.73 -23.89
N ARG A 341 3.67 -26.96 -24.66
CA ARG A 341 5.09 -27.22 -24.93
C ARG A 341 5.99 -26.31 -24.10
N THR A 342 6.91 -26.88 -23.32
CA THR A 342 7.92 -26.12 -22.59
C THR A 342 8.92 -25.46 -23.54
N ILE A 343 9.11 -24.15 -23.40
CA ILE A 343 10.00 -23.32 -24.22
C ILE A 343 11.27 -22.97 -23.45
N ILE A 344 11.11 -22.65 -22.16
CA ILE A 344 12.21 -22.39 -21.23
C ILE A 344 11.99 -23.29 -20.01
N SER A 345 13.03 -24.01 -19.60
CA SER A 345 13.08 -24.76 -18.34
C SER A 345 14.45 -24.59 -17.72
N GLU A 346 14.49 -24.05 -16.51
CA GLU A 346 15.70 -23.88 -15.72
C GLU A 346 15.41 -24.31 -14.28
N ALA A 347 16.25 -25.17 -13.71
CA ALA A 347 16.22 -25.58 -12.30
C ALA A 347 17.66 -25.72 -11.78
N ASN A 348 18.35 -24.59 -11.58
CA ASN A 348 19.75 -24.53 -11.19
C ASN A 348 19.95 -24.13 -9.72
N ARG A 349 20.23 -25.15 -8.90
CA ARG A 349 20.52 -25.00 -7.46
C ARG A 349 21.72 -24.07 -7.17
N GLU A 350 22.71 -23.96 -8.05
CA GLU A 350 23.88 -23.12 -7.76
C GLU A 350 23.57 -21.63 -7.75
N MET A 351 22.58 -21.18 -8.52
CA MET A 351 22.17 -19.77 -8.57
C MET A 351 21.67 -19.28 -7.21
N PHE A 352 20.97 -20.14 -6.48
CA PHE A 352 20.46 -19.90 -5.13
C PHE A 352 21.51 -20.02 -4.02
N LYS A 353 22.63 -20.73 -4.26
CA LYS A 353 23.74 -20.82 -3.29
C LYS A 353 24.58 -19.54 -3.24
N LYS A 354 24.49 -18.69 -4.26
CA LYS A 354 25.38 -17.52 -4.44
C LYS A 354 24.78 -16.19 -4.00
N SER A 355 23.49 -16.09 -3.70
CA SER A 355 22.89 -14.79 -3.40
C SER A 355 21.60 -14.88 -2.59
N LEU A 356 21.67 -14.47 -1.32
CA LEU A 356 20.58 -13.74 -0.65
C LEU A 356 20.70 -12.25 -1.02
N ASP A 357 20.79 -11.98 -2.32
CA ASP A 357 20.80 -10.59 -2.79
C ASP A 357 19.36 -10.11 -2.73
N LEU A 358 19.03 -9.41 -1.64
CA LEU A 358 17.69 -8.92 -1.33
C LEU A 358 17.06 -8.22 -2.54
N ASP A 359 17.83 -7.40 -3.25
CA ASP A 359 17.29 -6.66 -4.37
C ASP A 359 16.96 -7.56 -5.58
N ARG A 360 17.87 -8.46 -5.98
CA ARG A 360 17.63 -9.40 -7.10
C ARG A 360 16.40 -10.30 -6.93
N HIS A 361 15.98 -10.57 -5.70
CA HIS A 361 14.88 -11.51 -5.42
C HIS A 361 13.57 -10.81 -5.13
N TYR A 362 13.63 -9.62 -4.52
CA TYR A 362 12.44 -8.85 -4.18
C TYR A 362 12.17 -7.71 -5.14
N GLU A 363 13.03 -7.47 -6.13
CA GLU A 363 12.95 -6.37 -7.07
C GLU A 363 12.79 -5.03 -6.30
N LEU A 364 13.61 -4.83 -5.26
CA LEU A 364 13.45 -3.66 -4.39
C LEU A 364 13.79 -2.37 -5.16
N ASP A 365 14.78 -2.39 -6.03
CA ASP A 365 15.16 -1.30 -6.92
C ASP A 365 14.01 -0.94 -7.85
N SER A 366 13.31 -1.95 -8.36
CA SER A 366 12.07 -1.81 -9.13
C SER A 366 10.91 -1.22 -8.31
N LYS A 367 10.99 -1.36 -6.99
CA LYS A 367 10.11 -0.75 -5.99
C LYS A 367 10.58 0.65 -5.58
N GLY A 368 11.58 1.20 -6.26
CA GLY A 368 12.18 2.51 -5.99
C GLY A 368 13.21 2.50 -4.87
N LEU A 369 13.72 1.33 -4.48
CA LEU A 369 14.89 1.25 -3.61
C LEU A 369 16.09 1.84 -4.35
N ILE A 370 16.86 2.69 -3.68
CA ILE A 370 18.09 3.26 -4.23
C ILE A 370 19.22 2.97 -3.26
N THR A 371 20.22 2.21 -3.69
CA THR A 371 21.36 1.83 -2.84
C THR A 371 22.62 2.65 -3.11
N SER A 372 22.65 3.43 -4.19
CA SER A 372 23.74 4.36 -4.50
C SER A 372 23.40 5.75 -3.95
N TYR A 373 24.18 6.21 -2.97
CA TYR A 373 24.01 7.50 -2.31
C TYR A 373 25.08 8.53 -2.67
N GLU A 374 25.97 8.19 -3.60
CA GLU A 374 27.10 9.05 -3.96
C GLU A 374 26.60 10.38 -4.53
N ASN A 375 27.19 11.48 -4.07
CA ASN A 375 26.89 12.84 -4.51
C ASN A 375 25.46 13.33 -4.26
N MET A 376 24.66 12.62 -3.45
CA MET A 376 23.35 13.13 -3.03
C MET A 376 23.51 14.30 -2.06
N ALA A 377 22.74 15.36 -2.27
CA ALA A 377 22.58 16.40 -1.26
C ALA A 377 21.97 15.81 0.02
N PRO A 378 22.27 16.34 1.21
CA PRO A 378 21.79 15.79 2.49
C PRO A 378 20.26 15.62 2.57
N GLU A 379 19.48 16.54 2.01
CA GLU A 379 18.02 16.49 1.96
C GLU A 379 17.52 15.36 1.05
N GLN A 380 18.19 15.17 -0.09
CA GLN A 380 17.91 14.08 -1.02
C GLN A 380 18.25 12.74 -0.39
N LEU A 381 19.38 12.66 0.31
CA LEU A 381 19.83 11.48 1.02
C LEU A 381 18.86 11.08 2.15
N ASP A 382 18.45 12.02 3.01
CA ASP A 382 17.42 11.78 4.03
C ASP A 382 16.15 11.17 3.43
N PHE A 383 15.65 11.82 2.39
CA PHE A 383 14.45 11.38 1.71
C PHE A 383 14.60 9.93 1.22
N THR A 384 15.72 9.62 0.53
CA THR A 384 15.94 8.30 -0.04
C THR A 384 16.09 7.23 1.04
N ILE A 385 16.72 7.55 2.17
CA ILE A 385 16.79 6.67 3.33
C ILE A 385 15.39 6.37 3.87
N ARG A 386 14.55 7.39 4.07
CA ARG A 386 13.17 7.22 4.54
C ARG A 386 12.34 6.35 3.59
N GLN A 387 12.46 6.60 2.28
CA GLN A 387 11.82 5.78 1.25
C GLN A 387 12.25 4.32 1.36
N ASN A 388 13.55 4.06 1.41
CA ASN A 388 14.10 2.71 1.52
C ASN A 388 13.64 2.02 2.81
N LEU A 389 13.64 2.73 3.94
CA LEU A 389 13.16 2.21 5.22
C LEU A 389 11.67 1.85 5.17
N THR A 390 10.82 2.68 4.56
CA THR A 390 9.39 2.36 4.40
C THR A 390 9.19 1.11 3.55
N ILE A 391 9.94 0.97 2.44
CA ILE A 391 9.89 -0.22 1.59
C ILE A 391 10.27 -1.48 2.39
N ILE A 392 11.37 -1.43 3.15
CA ILE A 392 11.84 -2.56 3.97
C ILE A 392 10.88 -2.87 5.12
N ASN A 393 10.38 -1.85 5.82
CA ASN A 393 9.47 -2.03 6.95
C ASN A 393 8.18 -2.69 6.50
N ARG A 394 7.58 -2.21 5.40
CA ARG A 394 6.38 -2.83 4.86
C ARG A 394 6.60 -4.28 4.45
N LYS A 395 7.73 -4.59 3.80
CA LYS A 395 8.06 -5.98 3.46
C LYS A 395 8.21 -6.84 4.71
N THR A 396 8.81 -6.29 5.76
CA THR A 396 8.96 -6.95 7.05
C THR A 396 7.61 -7.18 7.74
N GLU A 397 6.69 -6.22 7.67
CA GLU A 397 5.32 -6.34 8.19
C GLU A 397 4.50 -7.36 7.42
N GLU A 398 4.57 -7.35 6.09
CA GLU A 398 3.92 -8.33 5.21
C GLU A 398 4.41 -9.74 5.55
N ALA A 399 5.73 -9.94 5.64
CA ALA A 399 6.35 -11.22 6.03
C ALA A 399 5.92 -11.68 7.43
N THR A 400 5.98 -10.78 8.42
CA THR A 400 5.61 -11.08 9.82
C THR A 400 4.13 -11.45 9.92
N ARG A 401 3.25 -10.76 9.19
CA ARG A 401 1.82 -11.07 9.11
C ARG A 401 1.57 -12.43 8.48
N THR A 402 2.25 -12.75 7.38
CA THR A 402 2.13 -14.07 6.72
C THR A 402 2.54 -15.20 7.67
N ILE A 403 3.65 -15.03 8.37
CA ILE A 403 4.14 -16.02 9.35
C ILE A 403 3.17 -16.18 10.50
N LYS A 404 2.68 -15.07 11.06
CA LYS A 404 1.65 -15.10 12.10
C LYS A 404 0.41 -15.87 11.63
N ASN A 405 -0.07 -15.62 10.42
CA ASN A 405 -1.24 -16.30 9.88
C ASN A 405 -1.04 -17.81 9.73
N VAL A 406 0.13 -18.23 9.24
CA VAL A 406 0.48 -19.65 9.12
C VAL A 406 0.59 -20.31 10.51
N LEU A 407 1.28 -19.66 11.45
CA LEU A 407 1.38 -20.14 12.83
C LEU A 407 0.01 -20.27 13.48
N ASP A 408 -0.84 -19.24 13.39
CA ASP A 408 -2.18 -19.26 13.97
C ASP A 408 -3.04 -20.36 13.34
N TYR A 409 -2.93 -20.58 12.02
CA TYR A 409 -3.61 -21.68 11.34
C TYR A 409 -3.18 -23.05 11.91
N VAL A 410 -1.88 -23.34 11.91
CA VAL A 410 -1.35 -24.63 12.39
C VAL A 410 -1.65 -24.82 13.88
N LYS A 411 -1.54 -23.75 14.68
CA LYS A 411 -1.86 -23.75 16.11
C LYS A 411 -3.32 -24.11 16.35
N ASN A 412 -4.23 -23.43 15.66
CA ASN A 412 -5.67 -23.63 15.84
C ASN A 412 -6.08 -25.05 15.42
N GLU A 413 -5.53 -25.58 14.34
CA GLU A 413 -5.73 -26.98 13.94
C GLU A 413 -5.16 -27.95 14.98
N TRP A 414 -4.01 -27.64 15.56
CA TRP A 414 -3.36 -28.50 16.56
C TRP A 414 -4.16 -28.59 17.87
N ILE A 415 -4.75 -27.49 18.31
CA ILE A 415 -5.54 -27.43 19.56
C ILE A 415 -7.02 -27.74 19.36
N CYS A 416 -7.52 -27.77 18.11
CA CYS A 416 -8.93 -27.99 17.82
C CYS A 416 -9.41 -29.34 18.38
N GLY A 417 -10.48 -29.32 19.19
CA GLY A 417 -11.06 -30.52 19.78
C GLY A 417 -10.22 -31.19 20.89
N ARG A 418 -9.10 -30.58 21.32
CA ARG A 418 -8.28 -31.06 22.45
C ARG A 418 -8.83 -30.53 23.78
N ASN A 419 -8.76 -31.35 24.83
CA ASN A 419 -9.09 -30.93 26.19
C ASN A 419 -8.00 -29.96 26.72
N PRO A 420 -8.35 -28.83 27.37
CA PRO A 420 -7.40 -27.92 28.01
C PRO A 420 -6.41 -28.59 28.99
N GLU A 421 -6.73 -29.76 29.54
CA GLU A 421 -5.83 -30.54 30.40
C GLU A 421 -4.82 -31.42 29.62
N SER A 422 -4.87 -31.41 28.29
CA SER A 422 -4.01 -32.25 27.45
C SER A 422 -2.55 -31.77 27.49
N SER A 423 -1.63 -32.73 27.51
CA SER A 423 -0.22 -32.51 27.20
C SER A 423 0.08 -32.95 25.77
N PHE A 424 1.13 -32.37 25.21
CA PHE A 424 1.59 -32.62 23.85
C PHE A 424 2.96 -33.30 23.88
N THR A 425 3.30 -33.99 22.80
CA THR A 425 4.57 -34.70 22.66
C THR A 425 5.56 -33.92 21.79
N ASN A 426 6.86 -34.15 22.01
CA ASN A 426 7.90 -33.58 21.14
C ASN A 426 7.76 -34.04 19.67
N GLN A 427 7.19 -35.23 19.45
CA GLN A 427 6.89 -35.73 18.11
C GLN A 427 5.79 -34.89 17.44
N GLU A 428 4.69 -34.60 18.15
CA GLU A 428 3.65 -33.70 17.65
C GLU A 428 4.20 -32.29 17.36
N LEU A 429 5.06 -31.75 18.23
CA LEU A 429 5.70 -30.45 17.99
C LEU A 429 6.54 -30.47 16.71
N LEU A 430 7.36 -31.50 16.51
CA LEU A 430 8.18 -31.64 15.32
C LEU A 430 7.32 -31.73 14.05
N GLU A 431 6.22 -32.47 14.09
CA GLU A 431 5.26 -32.56 12.98
C GLU A 431 4.67 -31.18 12.65
N LYS A 432 4.29 -30.39 13.66
CA LYS A 432 3.77 -29.03 13.46
C LYS A 432 4.82 -28.03 13.01
N GLN A 433 6.08 -28.19 13.41
CA GLN A 433 7.20 -27.40 12.89
C GLN A 433 7.43 -27.69 11.40
N ILE A 434 7.39 -28.95 10.98
CA ILE A 434 7.52 -29.35 9.58
C ILE A 434 6.33 -28.84 8.76
N GLU A 435 5.10 -28.99 9.27
CA GLU A 435 3.88 -28.48 8.63
C GLU A 435 3.95 -26.95 8.45
N THR A 436 4.41 -26.23 9.48
CA THR A 436 4.61 -24.77 9.41
C THR A 436 5.63 -24.41 8.33
N ALA A 437 6.78 -25.10 8.28
CA ALA A 437 7.80 -24.86 7.26
C ALA A 437 7.28 -25.12 5.84
N ASP A 438 6.48 -26.18 5.63
CA ASP A 438 5.89 -26.48 4.33
C ASP A 438 4.86 -25.43 3.90
N LEU A 439 4.04 -24.93 4.84
CA LEU A 439 3.08 -23.85 4.56
C LEU A 439 3.78 -22.52 4.28
N LEU A 440 4.80 -22.15 5.07
CA LEU A 440 5.63 -20.98 4.79
C LEU A 440 6.32 -21.11 3.44
N GLY A 441 6.81 -22.29 3.10
CA GLY A 441 7.31 -22.63 1.78
C GLY A 441 6.37 -22.28 0.63
N LYS A 442 5.10 -22.66 0.78
CA LYS A 442 4.05 -22.35 -0.20
C LYS A 442 3.77 -20.85 -0.26
N GLU A 443 3.73 -20.16 0.87
CA GLU A 443 3.58 -18.70 0.89
C GLU A 443 4.78 -17.98 0.25
N ALA A 444 6.00 -18.45 0.49
CA ALA A 444 7.21 -17.94 -0.16
C ALA A 444 7.18 -18.17 -1.68
N ALA A 445 6.74 -19.35 -2.12
CA ALA A 445 6.57 -19.65 -3.53
C ALA A 445 5.54 -18.70 -4.19
N LYS A 446 4.45 -18.34 -3.49
CA LYS A 446 3.52 -17.31 -3.96
C LYS A 446 4.20 -15.94 -4.10
N ILE A 447 4.98 -15.51 -3.11
CA ILE A 447 5.70 -14.22 -3.11
C ILE A 447 6.62 -14.09 -4.33
N PHE A 448 7.36 -15.16 -4.65
CA PHE A 448 8.32 -15.14 -5.77
C PHE A 448 7.72 -15.56 -7.11
N ASN A 449 6.40 -15.70 -7.18
CA ASN A 449 5.71 -16.15 -8.38
C ASN A 449 6.27 -17.49 -8.90
N VAL A 450 6.45 -18.45 -7.98
CA VAL A 450 6.97 -19.80 -8.24
C VAL A 450 5.87 -20.82 -7.99
N ASP A 451 5.63 -21.70 -8.96
CA ASP A 451 4.92 -22.96 -8.76
C ASP A 451 5.91 -24.10 -8.52
N LEU A 452 6.06 -24.49 -7.26
CA LEU A 452 6.94 -25.58 -6.83
C LEU A 452 6.57 -26.95 -7.43
N ALA A 453 5.30 -27.17 -7.81
CA ALA A 453 4.87 -28.42 -8.42
C ALA A 453 5.43 -28.57 -9.85
N GLU A 454 5.59 -27.45 -10.54
CA GLU A 454 6.00 -27.34 -11.95
C GLU A 454 7.52 -27.36 -12.14
N ILE A 455 8.31 -27.30 -11.06
CA ILE A 455 9.77 -27.43 -11.11
C ILE A 455 10.13 -28.90 -11.36
N ASP A 456 10.77 -29.14 -12.51
CA ASP A 456 11.32 -30.44 -12.89
C ASP A 456 12.58 -30.75 -12.05
N CYS A 457 12.37 -31.42 -10.92
CA CYS A 457 13.41 -31.72 -9.94
C CYS A 457 13.02 -32.90 -9.04
N THR A 458 13.99 -33.52 -8.37
CA THR A 458 13.70 -34.61 -7.41
C THR A 458 13.01 -34.08 -6.14
N ALA A 459 12.34 -34.97 -5.38
CA ALA A 459 11.65 -34.59 -4.14
C ALA A 459 12.54 -33.88 -3.12
N ASP A 460 13.81 -34.30 -3.00
CA ASP A 460 14.78 -33.66 -2.11
C ASP A 460 15.22 -32.28 -2.63
N GLU A 461 15.24 -32.07 -3.95
CA GLU A 461 15.49 -30.75 -4.52
C GLU A 461 14.32 -29.81 -4.30
N ARG A 462 13.10 -30.31 -4.43
CA ARG A 462 11.91 -29.54 -4.14
C ARG A 462 11.85 -29.08 -2.69
N LYS A 463 12.18 -29.96 -1.73
CA LYS A 463 12.34 -29.58 -0.30
C LYS A 463 13.42 -28.53 -0.12
N TRP A 464 14.53 -28.65 -0.84
CA TRP A 464 15.61 -27.67 -0.79
C TRP A 464 15.17 -26.31 -1.35
N TYR A 465 14.52 -26.26 -2.52
CA TYR A 465 13.97 -25.04 -3.11
C TYR A 465 12.97 -24.38 -2.16
N ASN A 466 12.06 -25.17 -1.58
CA ASN A 466 11.11 -24.69 -0.58
C ASN A 466 11.85 -23.98 0.58
N ARG A 467 12.85 -24.62 1.19
CA ARG A 467 13.64 -24.01 2.29
C ARG A 467 14.35 -22.73 1.87
N ILE A 468 14.90 -22.70 0.66
CA ILE A 468 15.56 -21.51 0.13
C ILE A 468 14.57 -20.38 -0.13
N LEU A 469 13.41 -20.67 -0.72
CA LEU A 469 12.35 -19.67 -0.90
C LEU A 469 11.89 -19.14 0.45
N MET A 470 11.68 -20.02 1.44
CA MET A 470 11.34 -19.62 2.81
C MET A 470 12.40 -18.69 3.42
N LYS A 471 13.67 -19.07 3.34
CA LYS A 471 14.79 -18.25 3.83
C LYS A 471 14.90 -16.91 3.10
N THR A 472 14.65 -16.92 1.80
CA THR A 472 14.68 -15.71 0.99
C THR A 472 13.53 -14.80 1.41
N ALA A 473 12.29 -15.30 1.43
CA ALA A 473 11.03 -14.59 1.74
C ALA A 473 10.91 -14.07 3.18
N PHE A 474 11.48 -14.80 4.14
CA PHE A 474 11.23 -14.58 5.56
C PHE A 474 12.50 -14.38 6.39
N GLY A 475 13.69 -14.49 5.79
CA GLY A 475 14.97 -14.36 6.47
C GLY A 475 15.36 -15.53 7.38
N ILE A 476 14.43 -16.46 7.64
CA ILE A 476 14.54 -17.59 8.55
C ILE A 476 14.68 -18.93 7.81
N ASP A 477 15.45 -19.86 8.37
CA ASP A 477 15.45 -21.25 7.91
C ASP A 477 14.72 -22.20 8.87
N LEU A 478 14.80 -23.50 8.59
CA LEU A 478 14.10 -24.51 9.40
C LEU A 478 14.65 -24.57 10.83
N ASP A 479 15.95 -24.33 11.01
CA ASP A 479 16.57 -24.38 12.33
C ASP A 479 16.11 -23.17 13.15
N ASP A 480 16.04 -21.98 12.54
CA ASP A 480 15.45 -20.78 13.15
C ASP A 480 13.99 -20.99 13.57
N LEU A 481 13.20 -21.64 12.70
CA LEU A 481 11.81 -21.99 12.99
C LEU A 481 11.72 -22.94 14.18
N GLN A 482 12.50 -24.02 14.16
CA GLN A 482 12.48 -25.01 15.22
C GLN A 482 12.88 -24.42 16.57
N GLU A 483 13.95 -23.62 16.60
CA GLU A 483 14.41 -22.93 17.81
C GLU A 483 13.35 -21.95 18.34
N ALA A 484 12.79 -21.11 17.47
CA ALA A 484 11.89 -20.05 17.90
C ALA A 484 10.47 -20.53 18.22
N THR A 485 10.09 -21.73 17.78
CA THR A 485 8.80 -22.34 18.12
C THR A 485 8.92 -23.48 19.13
N ASP A 486 10.08 -23.64 19.77
CA ASP A 486 10.25 -24.63 20.84
C ASP A 486 9.45 -24.23 22.09
N VAL A 487 8.93 -25.23 22.80
CA VAL A 487 8.07 -25.01 23.97
C VAL A 487 8.53 -25.90 25.11
N LYS A 488 9.13 -25.31 26.15
CA LYS A 488 9.66 -26.05 27.31
C LYS A 488 8.59 -26.85 28.07
N ASN A 489 7.37 -26.31 28.15
CA ASN A 489 6.23 -26.95 28.80
C ASN A 489 5.15 -27.26 27.75
N MET A 490 5.03 -28.52 27.38
CA MET A 490 4.11 -28.99 26.34
C MET A 490 2.65 -29.09 26.83
N THR A 491 2.14 -27.98 27.39
CA THR A 491 0.76 -27.85 27.88
C THR A 491 -0.11 -27.09 26.88
N TYR A 492 -1.43 -27.29 26.95
CA TYR A 492 -2.41 -26.55 26.13
C TYR A 492 -2.22 -25.03 26.21
N GLU A 493 -2.12 -24.46 27.41
CA GLU A 493 -1.94 -23.03 27.60
C GLU A 493 -0.64 -22.52 26.95
N SER A 494 0.46 -23.25 27.09
CA SER A 494 1.75 -22.84 26.52
C SER A 494 1.69 -22.78 25.00
N ILE A 495 1.03 -23.75 24.36
CA ILE A 495 0.87 -23.78 22.91
C ILE A 495 -0.14 -22.73 22.43
N ALA A 496 -1.27 -22.56 23.13
CA ALA A 496 -2.31 -21.62 22.75
C ALA A 496 -1.86 -20.15 22.80
N PHE A 497 -1.08 -19.78 23.81
CA PHE A 497 -0.72 -18.38 24.08
C PHE A 497 0.69 -17.99 23.65
N ASN A 498 1.66 -18.91 23.65
CA ASN A 498 3.08 -18.55 23.48
C ASN A 498 3.73 -19.07 22.20
N TRP A 499 3.13 -20.04 21.50
CA TRP A 499 3.73 -20.65 20.33
C TRP A 499 3.81 -19.67 19.15
N GLY A 500 5.01 -19.46 18.62
CA GLY A 500 5.25 -18.67 17.39
C GLY A 500 5.51 -17.17 17.57
N MET A 501 5.37 -16.59 18.77
CA MET A 501 5.69 -15.18 19.01
C MET A 501 7.19 -14.88 18.79
N SER A 502 8.07 -15.74 19.27
CA SER A 502 9.52 -15.58 19.10
C SER A 502 9.93 -15.64 17.62
N LEU A 503 9.22 -16.45 16.80
CA LEU A 503 9.49 -16.55 15.37
C LEU A 503 9.12 -15.24 14.64
N GLN A 504 7.98 -14.63 14.97
CA GLN A 504 7.59 -13.31 14.43
C GLN A 504 8.65 -12.25 14.73
N LYS A 505 9.15 -12.22 15.98
CA LYS A 505 10.23 -11.31 16.39
C LYS A 505 11.52 -11.58 15.62
N LYS A 506 11.91 -12.85 15.47
CA LYS A 506 13.14 -13.23 14.76
C LYS A 506 13.07 -12.85 13.28
N VAL A 507 11.92 -13.01 12.63
CA VAL A 507 11.70 -12.57 11.24
C VAL A 507 11.81 -11.06 11.11
N SER A 508 11.18 -10.32 12.02
CA SER A 508 11.28 -8.85 12.03
C SER A 508 12.74 -8.39 12.19
N GLN A 509 13.52 -9.08 13.02
CA GLN A 509 14.94 -8.80 13.22
C GLN A 509 15.81 -9.19 12.02
N GLU A 510 15.59 -10.37 11.43
CA GLU A 510 16.39 -10.87 10.30
C GLU A 510 16.09 -10.11 9.01
N LEU A 511 14.82 -9.95 8.62
CA LEU A 511 14.47 -9.22 7.40
C LEU A 511 14.69 -7.72 7.56
N GLY A 512 14.18 -7.13 8.64
CA GLY A 512 14.34 -5.72 8.92
C GLY A 512 15.82 -5.35 9.07
N GLY A 513 16.57 -6.12 9.87
CA GLY A 513 17.99 -5.90 10.11
C GLY A 513 18.85 -6.11 8.87
N ARG A 514 18.64 -7.18 8.08
CA ARG A 514 19.39 -7.39 6.82
C ARG A 514 19.04 -6.35 5.76
N GLY A 515 17.75 -6.01 5.63
CA GLY A 515 17.28 -4.96 4.72
C GLY A 515 17.89 -3.61 5.05
N GLN A 516 17.80 -3.19 6.32
CA GLN A 516 18.44 -1.97 6.83
C GLN A 516 19.95 -2.01 6.64
N SER A 517 20.62 -3.11 6.99
CA SER A 517 22.07 -3.23 6.78
C SER A 517 22.44 -3.08 5.31
N HIS A 518 21.67 -3.67 4.40
CA HIS A 518 21.91 -3.59 2.96
C HIS A 518 21.78 -2.16 2.44
N ILE A 519 20.71 -1.46 2.81
CA ILE A 519 20.46 -0.09 2.31
C ILE A 519 21.34 0.94 3.02
N LEU A 520 21.81 0.69 4.24
CA LEU A 520 22.57 1.69 4.99
C LEU A 520 24.09 1.49 4.88
N LYS A 521 24.59 0.37 4.32
CA LYS A 521 26.01 -0.02 4.35
C LYS A 521 26.95 1.03 3.75
N ASP A 522 26.55 1.68 2.66
CA ASP A 522 27.40 2.60 1.89
C ASP A 522 27.29 4.06 2.36
N ILE A 523 26.46 4.34 3.38
CA ILE A 523 26.34 5.67 3.99
C ILE A 523 27.41 5.81 5.09
N THR A 524 28.35 6.73 4.87
CA THR A 524 29.43 7.03 5.82
C THR A 524 28.93 7.84 7.01
N GLU A 525 29.66 7.81 8.13
CA GLU A 525 29.37 8.66 9.30
C GLU A 525 29.27 10.15 8.94
N GLU A 526 30.10 10.63 8.02
CA GLU A 526 30.08 12.02 7.59
C GLU A 526 28.82 12.36 6.77
N MET A 527 28.33 11.42 5.97
CA MET A 527 27.06 11.56 5.26
C MET A 527 25.88 11.60 6.24
N TRP A 528 25.85 10.71 7.23
CA TRP A 528 24.83 10.73 8.29
C TRP A 528 24.82 12.05 9.05
N MET A 529 26.00 12.52 9.45
CA MET A 529 26.13 13.78 10.18
C MET A 529 25.75 14.97 9.29
N SER A 530 26.06 14.96 7.98
CA SER A 530 25.63 16.01 7.05
C SER A 530 24.11 16.05 6.89
N VAL A 531 23.44 14.88 6.89
CA VAL A 531 21.98 14.81 6.95
C VAL A 531 21.45 15.42 8.24
N VAL A 532 22.02 15.06 9.39
CA VAL A 532 21.63 15.64 10.67
C VAL A 532 21.77 17.17 10.64
N ASP A 533 22.94 17.67 10.21
CA ASP A 533 23.29 19.09 10.20
C ASP A 533 22.32 19.94 9.37
N GLU A 534 21.99 19.48 8.15
CA GLU A 534 21.16 20.27 7.23
C GLU A 534 19.66 20.04 7.46
N VAL A 535 19.25 18.81 7.78
CA VAL A 535 17.84 18.41 7.73
C VAL A 535 17.14 18.52 9.08
N TYR A 536 17.88 18.29 10.19
CA TYR A 536 17.28 18.09 11.50
C TYR A 536 17.82 19.03 12.59
N LEU A 537 19.05 19.50 12.45
CA LEU A 537 19.74 20.28 13.48
C LEU A 537 19.20 21.71 13.58
N PRO A 538 19.06 22.26 14.81
CA PRO A 538 18.88 23.69 15.02
C PRO A 538 20.03 24.52 14.42
N GLN A 539 19.69 25.60 13.73
CA GLN A 539 20.65 26.49 13.05
C GLN A 539 21.61 27.21 14.01
N ASN A 540 21.23 27.31 15.27
CA ASN A 540 22.06 27.90 16.30
C ASN A 540 23.14 26.95 16.81
N LEU A 541 23.23 25.73 16.29
CA LEU A 541 24.26 24.74 16.61
C LEU A 541 25.24 24.54 15.45
N GLU A 542 26.50 24.25 15.76
CA GLU A 542 27.52 23.84 14.79
C GLU A 542 28.25 22.58 15.25
N ARG A 543 28.61 21.75 14.28
CA ARG A 543 29.36 20.50 14.48
C ARG A 543 30.82 20.82 14.80
N LYS A 544 31.34 20.20 15.86
CA LYS A 544 32.76 20.26 16.26
C LYS A 544 33.54 19.01 15.89
N THR A 545 32.91 17.85 15.97
CA THR A 545 33.56 16.56 15.76
C THR A 545 32.59 15.61 15.08
N THR A 546 33.12 14.70 14.26
CA THR A 546 32.31 13.63 13.66
C THR A 546 32.05 12.55 14.71
N LEU A 547 30.77 12.19 14.89
CA LEU A 547 30.38 11.06 15.72
C LEU A 547 30.79 9.76 15.07
N ASN A 548 30.97 8.70 15.87
CA ASN A 548 31.10 7.39 15.26
C ASN A 548 29.78 6.99 14.57
N ARG A 549 29.85 6.02 13.65
CA ARG A 549 28.71 5.63 12.83
C ARG A 549 27.45 5.26 13.63
N SER A 550 27.60 4.56 14.76
CA SER A 550 26.45 4.15 15.58
C SER A 550 25.78 5.34 16.26
N GLU A 551 26.58 6.29 16.75
CA GLU A 551 26.09 7.51 17.39
C GLU A 551 25.44 8.45 16.36
N ALA A 552 26.02 8.58 15.16
CA ALA A 552 25.47 9.36 14.06
C ALA A 552 24.10 8.82 13.60
N ILE A 553 23.97 7.49 13.44
CA ILE A 553 22.69 6.83 13.12
C ILE A 553 21.67 7.04 14.26
N GLY A 554 22.12 6.97 15.52
CA GLY A 554 21.27 7.23 16.68
C GLY A 554 20.68 8.63 16.68
N LEU A 555 21.52 9.63 16.42
CA LEU A 555 21.10 11.04 16.34
C LEU A 555 20.18 11.30 15.14
N TYR A 556 20.50 10.74 13.96
CA TYR A 556 19.61 10.75 12.79
C TYR A 556 18.23 10.17 13.12
N SER A 557 18.20 8.97 13.73
CA SER A 557 16.95 8.29 14.07
C SER A 557 16.09 9.10 15.03
N LYS A 558 16.72 9.86 15.94
CA LYS A 558 16.04 10.76 16.86
C LYS A 558 15.37 11.92 16.11
N GLY A 559 16.11 12.57 15.20
CA GLY A 559 15.59 13.63 14.34
C GLY A 559 14.48 13.15 13.41
N LEU A 560 14.62 11.94 12.84
CA LEU A 560 13.59 11.31 12.03
C LEU A 560 12.27 11.12 12.78
N ASN A 561 12.33 10.59 14.01
CA ASN A 561 11.14 10.31 14.82
C ASN A 561 10.46 11.57 15.35
N GLN A 562 11.23 12.63 15.60
CA GLN A 562 10.75 13.90 16.15
C GLN A 562 10.40 14.94 15.07
N GLY A 563 10.83 14.72 13.83
CA GLY A 563 10.73 15.68 12.72
C GLY A 563 11.87 16.68 12.69
N LEU A 564 12.30 17.19 13.85
CA LEU A 564 13.44 18.07 14.09
C LEU A 564 14.13 17.65 15.39
N LEU A 565 15.43 17.94 15.53
CA LEU A 565 16.15 17.72 16.80
C LEU A 565 16.01 18.94 17.70
N SER A 566 15.84 18.73 19.00
CA SER A 566 16.01 19.82 19.97
C SER A 566 17.49 20.15 20.17
N GLU A 567 17.77 21.31 20.77
CA GLU A 567 19.15 21.67 21.11
C GLU A 567 19.80 20.66 22.08
N GLU A 568 19.03 20.17 23.05
CA GLU A 568 19.48 19.20 24.06
C GLU A 568 19.95 17.91 23.39
N ASP A 569 19.17 17.41 22.42
CA ASP A 569 19.46 16.16 21.72
C ASP A 569 20.82 16.17 21.02
N ALA A 570 21.18 17.31 20.41
CA ALA A 570 22.44 17.46 19.71
C ALA A 570 23.61 17.75 20.68
N LEU A 571 23.40 18.60 21.69
CA LEU A 571 24.43 18.95 22.66
C LEU A 571 24.85 17.77 23.55
N ASP A 572 23.91 16.89 23.90
CA ASP A 572 24.17 15.68 24.72
C ASP A 572 25.17 14.71 24.07
N THR A 573 25.30 14.75 22.75
CA THR A 573 26.28 13.93 22.03
C THR A 573 27.72 14.42 22.22
N GLY A 574 27.92 15.67 22.68
CA GLY A 574 29.23 16.32 22.74
C GLY A 574 29.83 16.72 21.39
N ALA A 575 29.22 16.32 20.27
CA ALA A 575 29.70 16.62 18.93
C ALA A 575 29.30 18.02 18.43
N TYR A 576 28.42 18.72 19.14
CA TYR A 576 27.89 20.03 18.75
C TYR A 576 28.15 21.10 19.81
N GLN A 577 28.12 22.36 19.39
CA GLN A 577 28.05 23.52 20.28
C GLN A 577 27.14 24.61 19.75
N LYS A 578 26.70 25.50 20.65
CA LYS A 578 26.02 26.73 20.28
C LYS A 578 26.97 27.65 19.49
N ARG A 579 26.48 28.15 18.36
CA ARG A 579 27.11 29.20 17.55
C ARG A 579 27.08 30.53 18.32
N PRO A 580 28.22 31.15 18.61
CA PRO A 580 28.24 32.43 19.29
C PRO A 580 27.55 33.51 18.45
N GLY A 581 26.60 34.25 19.06
CA GLY A 581 25.94 35.39 18.41
C GLY A 581 24.95 35.02 17.31
N PHE A 582 24.44 33.79 17.29
CA PHE A 582 23.36 33.42 16.38
C PHE A 582 22.11 34.29 16.60
N VAL A 583 21.53 34.77 15.50
CA VAL A 583 20.25 35.48 15.47
C VAL A 583 19.36 34.72 14.50
N GLY A 584 18.32 34.07 15.03
CA GLY A 584 17.37 33.29 14.26
C GLY A 584 16.41 34.17 13.46
N ASN A 585 15.86 33.61 12.39
CA ASN A 585 14.76 34.24 11.66
C ASN A 585 13.44 33.95 12.40
N GLN A 586 13.13 34.79 13.38
CA GLN A 586 11.93 34.62 14.22
C GLN A 586 10.66 34.63 13.36
N LYS A 587 9.72 33.76 13.70
CA LYS A 587 8.41 33.68 13.05
C LYS A 587 7.31 34.02 14.02
N THR A 588 6.34 34.79 13.54
CA THR A 588 5.11 35.03 14.29
C THR A 588 4.22 33.79 14.28
N VAL A 589 3.34 33.70 15.28
CA VAL A 589 2.28 32.69 15.34
C VAL A 589 1.49 32.63 14.02
N THR A 590 1.14 33.78 13.45
CA THR A 590 0.37 33.85 12.20
C THR A 590 1.15 33.30 11.01
N GLU A 591 2.45 33.56 10.90
CA GLU A 591 3.28 32.97 9.84
C GLU A 591 3.39 31.45 9.96
N ILE A 592 3.46 30.92 11.18
CA ILE A 592 3.46 29.47 11.43
C ILE A 592 2.09 28.88 11.06
N GLU A 593 1.00 29.52 11.49
CA GLU A 593 -0.36 29.09 11.15
C GLU A 593 -0.59 29.05 9.63
N GLU A 594 -0.17 30.08 8.91
CA GLU A 594 -0.25 30.15 7.45
C GLU A 594 0.63 29.09 6.78
N MET A 595 1.87 28.93 7.22
CA MET A 595 2.82 27.97 6.66
C MET A 595 2.31 26.53 6.77
N PHE A 596 1.74 26.15 7.92
CA PHE A 596 1.24 24.80 8.15
C PHE A 596 -0.24 24.61 7.77
N GLY A 597 -0.89 25.64 7.23
CA GLY A 597 -2.31 25.60 6.84
C GLY A 597 -3.25 25.37 8.04
N ILE A 598 -2.85 25.87 9.22
CA ILE A 598 -3.63 25.84 10.45
C ILE A 598 -4.66 26.97 10.33
N SER A 599 -5.83 26.68 9.75
CA SER A 599 -6.88 27.69 9.69
C SER A 599 -7.37 28.01 11.10
N LYS A 600 -7.55 29.30 11.42
CA LYS A 600 -8.18 29.72 12.68
C LYS A 600 -9.54 29.05 12.88
N GLU A 601 -10.26 28.73 11.82
CA GLU A 601 -11.50 27.97 11.90
C GLU A 601 -11.32 26.51 12.32
N LYS A 602 -10.22 25.80 11.95
CA LYS A 602 -9.96 24.43 12.44
C LYS A 602 -9.23 24.39 13.78
N ALA A 603 -8.38 25.38 14.08
CA ALA A 603 -7.79 25.53 15.40
C ALA A 603 -8.85 25.96 16.45
N ALA A 604 -9.90 26.69 16.03
CA ALA A 604 -10.98 27.14 16.91
C ALA A 604 -12.28 26.33 16.83
N THR A 605 -12.36 25.23 16.05
CA THR A 605 -13.54 24.32 16.09
C THR A 605 -13.31 23.00 16.80
N SER A 606 -12.14 22.73 17.40
CA SER A 606 -12.03 21.58 18.31
C SER A 606 -11.87 21.93 19.78
N LEU A 607 -11.49 23.16 20.14
CA LEU A 607 -11.26 23.51 21.54
C LEU A 607 -11.54 25.00 21.74
N TYR A 608 -12.47 25.33 22.64
CA TYR A 608 -12.74 26.66 23.22
C TYR A 608 -13.67 27.63 22.44
N SER A 609 -14.98 27.51 22.69
CA SER A 609 -15.86 28.68 22.76
C SER A 609 -16.10 29.05 24.22
N ASN A 610 -15.54 30.17 24.67
CA ASN A 610 -15.88 30.77 25.97
C ASN A 610 -17.20 31.54 25.90
N GLU A 611 -18.30 30.84 25.65
CA GLU A 611 -19.63 31.33 25.97
C GLU A 611 -20.26 30.39 27.00
N ILE A 612 -20.50 30.93 28.20
CA ILE A 612 -21.26 30.26 29.26
C ILE A 612 -22.68 30.09 28.74
N THR A 613 -22.95 28.95 28.09
CA THR A 613 -24.32 28.56 27.75
C THR A 613 -24.84 27.73 28.92
N GLU A 614 -25.63 28.38 29.77
CA GLU A 614 -26.31 27.77 30.91
C GLU A 614 -27.05 26.48 30.51
N LEU A 615 -27.01 25.46 31.37
CA LEU A 615 -27.70 24.16 31.23
C LEU A 615 -29.24 24.28 31.23
N ASN A 616 -29.77 25.51 31.14
CA ASN A 616 -31.17 25.88 31.23
C ASN A 616 -32.03 25.42 30.02
N GLN A 617 -31.42 24.91 28.94
CA GLN A 617 -32.13 24.55 27.71
C GLN A 617 -32.41 23.04 27.51
N GLU A 618 -31.79 22.13 28.28
CA GLU A 618 -32.10 20.69 28.17
C GLU A 618 -33.35 20.30 28.99
N ALA A 619 -34.23 19.50 28.40
CA ALA A 619 -35.43 18.99 29.08
C ALA A 619 -35.02 18.00 30.18
N VAL A 620 -35.66 18.06 31.36
CA VAL A 620 -35.40 17.17 32.52
C VAL A 620 -35.36 15.69 32.13
N PRO A 621 -36.29 15.16 31.29
CA PRO A 621 -36.27 13.75 30.91
C PRO A 621 -34.99 13.33 30.17
N ASP A 622 -34.46 14.20 29.31
CA ASP A 622 -33.27 13.89 28.48
C ASP A 622 -32.01 13.82 29.35
N LEU A 623 -31.91 14.71 30.35
CA LEU A 623 -30.79 14.70 31.30
C LEU A 623 -30.88 13.49 32.25
N GLN A 624 -32.09 13.12 32.68
CA GLN A 624 -32.31 11.92 33.49
C GLN A 624 -31.97 10.63 32.72
N GLU A 625 -32.29 10.56 31.43
CA GLU A 625 -31.92 9.42 30.58
C GLU A 625 -30.40 9.29 30.46
N LYS A 626 -29.67 10.40 30.32
CA LYS A 626 -28.19 10.41 30.30
C LYS A 626 -27.59 9.98 31.64
N ILE A 627 -28.15 10.40 32.78
CA ILE A 627 -27.74 9.96 34.12
C ILE A 627 -27.93 8.44 34.25
N ASN A 628 -29.09 7.92 33.84
CA ASN A 628 -29.37 6.49 33.83
C ASN A 628 -28.44 5.71 32.89
N ALA A 629 -27.99 6.33 31.79
CA ALA A 629 -27.00 5.79 30.86
C ALA A 629 -25.55 5.88 31.37
N GLY A 630 -25.31 6.45 32.56
CA GLY A 630 -24.01 6.47 33.22
C GLY A 630 -23.31 7.83 33.29
N LEU A 631 -23.97 8.93 32.90
CA LEU A 631 -23.47 10.29 33.15
C LEU A 631 -23.40 10.53 34.66
N LYS A 632 -22.20 10.81 35.20
CA LYS A 632 -22.05 11.12 36.62
C LYS A 632 -22.25 12.61 36.88
N ILE A 633 -23.05 12.90 37.90
CA ILE A 633 -23.10 14.22 38.50
C ILE A 633 -21.96 14.35 39.50
N LEU A 634 -21.18 15.42 39.34
CA LEU A 634 -20.05 15.74 40.19
C LEU A 634 -20.47 16.75 41.24
N THR A 635 -19.77 16.78 42.38
CA THR A 635 -20.01 17.77 43.42
C THR A 635 -18.69 18.32 43.94
N ASN A 636 -18.62 19.64 44.10
CA ASN A 636 -17.47 20.38 44.61
C ASN A 636 -17.93 21.51 45.54
N ASN A 637 -17.01 22.40 45.93
CA ASN A 637 -17.31 23.52 46.84
C ASN A 637 -18.29 24.57 46.27
N SER A 638 -18.51 24.55 44.95
CA SER A 638 -19.38 25.48 44.21
C SER A 638 -20.77 24.88 43.89
N GLY A 639 -20.97 23.57 44.08
CA GLY A 639 -22.26 22.89 43.94
C GLY A 639 -22.19 21.60 43.11
N ASP A 640 -23.35 21.04 42.75
CA ASP A 640 -23.43 19.87 41.87
C ASP A 640 -23.36 20.30 40.42
N TYR A 641 -22.58 19.62 39.61
CA TYR A 641 -22.31 19.97 38.22
C TYR A 641 -22.11 18.75 37.34
N ILE A 642 -22.18 18.95 36.02
CA ILE A 642 -21.69 17.98 35.05
C ILE A 642 -20.45 18.55 34.36
N LEU A 643 -19.52 17.68 33.99
CA LEU A 643 -18.43 18.05 33.09
C LEU A 643 -18.88 17.88 31.65
N THR A 644 -18.82 18.96 30.88
CA THR A 644 -18.98 18.94 29.43
C THR A 644 -17.65 19.27 28.76
N GLN A 645 -17.59 19.13 27.44
CA GLN A 645 -16.43 19.57 26.64
C GLN A 645 -16.18 21.09 26.75
N GLU A 646 -17.15 21.85 27.24
CA GLU A 646 -17.08 23.31 27.46
C GLU A 646 -16.67 23.68 28.90
N GLY A 647 -16.53 22.71 29.81
CA GLY A 647 -16.19 22.92 31.22
C GLY A 647 -17.26 22.42 32.20
N ALA A 648 -17.14 22.81 33.47
CA ALA A 648 -18.11 22.49 34.51
C ALA A 648 -19.40 23.30 34.34
N LYS A 649 -20.55 22.61 34.28
CA LYS A 649 -21.87 23.24 34.24
C LYS A 649 -22.68 22.85 35.47
N TYR A 650 -22.94 23.83 36.33
CA TYR A 650 -23.63 23.64 37.61
C TYR A 650 -25.15 23.46 37.44
N LEU A 651 -25.71 22.54 38.22
CA LEU A 651 -27.14 22.30 38.33
C LEU A 651 -27.78 23.36 39.24
N THR A 652 -28.91 23.91 38.81
CA THR A 652 -29.75 24.78 39.64
C THR A 652 -30.50 23.94 40.68
N GLU A 653 -30.85 24.53 41.83
CA GLU A 653 -31.61 23.84 42.90
C GLU A 653 -32.93 23.22 42.40
N GLU A 654 -33.59 23.88 41.44
CA GLU A 654 -34.78 23.36 40.76
C GLU A 654 -34.48 22.03 40.06
N ARG A 655 -33.40 21.97 39.26
CA ARG A 655 -32.99 20.75 38.56
C ARG A 655 -32.49 19.65 39.50
N LYS A 656 -31.82 20.00 40.60
CA LYS A 656 -31.43 19.02 41.62
C LYS A 656 -32.65 18.31 42.23
N SER A 657 -33.76 19.03 42.39
CA SER A 657 -35.00 18.48 42.95
C SER A 657 -35.81 17.62 41.97
N GLU A 658 -35.53 17.73 40.67
CA GLU A 658 -36.25 17.04 39.59
C GLU A 658 -35.53 15.81 39.04
N LEU A 659 -34.25 15.62 39.39
CA LEU A 659 -33.40 14.53 38.93
C LEU A 659 -33.08 13.54 40.06
N ASP A 660 -33.07 12.25 39.75
CA ASP A 660 -32.62 11.19 40.67
C ASP A 660 -31.16 10.82 40.35
N TYR A 661 -30.23 11.19 41.24
CA TYR A 661 -28.80 10.94 41.10
C TYR A 661 -28.08 10.89 42.45
N VAL A 662 -26.90 10.28 42.45
CA VAL A 662 -25.96 10.33 43.59
C VAL A 662 -24.71 11.08 43.14
N PRO A 663 -24.39 12.25 43.70
CA PRO A 663 -23.21 13.00 43.31
C PRO A 663 -21.93 12.29 43.78
N VAL A 664 -20.86 12.47 43.01
CA VAL A 664 -19.51 11.97 43.33
C VAL A 664 -18.51 13.12 43.27
N THR A 665 -17.45 13.08 44.09
CA THR A 665 -16.41 14.12 44.01
C THR A 665 -15.38 13.79 42.93
N MET A 666 -14.76 14.81 42.34
CA MET A 666 -13.65 14.59 41.41
C MET A 666 -12.47 13.88 42.10
N LYS A 667 -12.24 14.20 43.37
CA LYS A 667 -11.26 13.55 44.23
C LYS A 667 -11.48 12.05 44.33
N ASP A 668 -12.71 11.59 44.58
CA ASP A 668 -13.02 10.15 44.63
C ASP A 668 -12.74 9.44 43.29
N LEU A 669 -12.92 10.13 42.17
CA LEU A 669 -12.61 9.57 40.85
C LEU A 669 -11.10 9.47 40.61
N LEU A 670 -10.33 10.44 41.09
CA LEU A 670 -8.86 10.41 41.03
C LEU A 670 -8.30 9.32 41.94
N ASP A 671 -8.79 9.21 43.18
CA ASP A 671 -8.36 8.20 44.15
C ASP A 671 -8.68 6.75 43.69
N GLN A 672 -9.69 6.59 42.82
CA GLN A 672 -10.08 5.32 42.21
C GLN A 672 -9.40 5.07 40.85
N ASP A 673 -8.45 5.91 40.42
CA ASP A 673 -7.79 5.86 39.11
C ASP A 673 -8.78 5.87 37.92
N LYS A 674 -10.00 6.40 38.12
CA LYS A 674 -11.03 6.49 37.06
C LYS A 674 -10.82 7.70 36.15
N VAL A 675 -10.05 8.68 36.61
CA VAL A 675 -9.64 9.87 35.86
C VAL A 675 -8.17 10.15 36.12
N LYS A 676 -7.53 10.92 35.24
CA LYS A 676 -6.12 11.32 35.42
C LYS A 676 -6.00 12.83 35.44
N LEU A 677 -5.23 13.34 36.40
CA LEU A 677 -4.84 14.73 36.49
C LEU A 677 -3.66 15.00 35.55
N VAL A 678 -3.78 16.04 34.74
CA VAL A 678 -2.85 16.43 33.69
C VAL A 678 -2.51 17.90 33.86
N LYS A 679 -1.23 18.26 33.70
CA LYS A 679 -0.77 19.64 33.85
C LYS A 679 -0.56 20.33 32.50
N MET A 680 -1.08 21.53 32.34
CA MET A 680 -0.87 22.39 31.17
C MET A 680 -0.47 23.78 31.66
N GLU A 681 0.82 24.13 31.50
CA GLU A 681 1.37 25.39 32.03
C GLU A 681 1.06 25.57 33.53
N ASP A 682 0.28 26.60 33.88
CA ASP A 682 -0.16 26.92 35.25
C ASP A 682 -1.54 26.30 35.60
N ASP A 683 -2.19 25.62 34.65
CA ASP A 683 -3.51 25.02 34.81
C ASP A 683 -3.48 23.50 35.01
N TYR A 684 -4.58 22.99 35.56
CA TYR A 684 -4.82 21.56 35.73
C TYR A 684 -6.04 21.10 34.92
N LEU A 685 -5.89 19.93 34.30
CA LEU A 685 -6.88 19.31 33.44
C LEU A 685 -7.16 17.89 33.95
N ILE A 686 -8.36 17.39 33.70
CA ILE A 686 -8.74 16.03 34.01
C ILE A 686 -9.16 15.30 32.73
N ASN A 687 -8.66 14.08 32.55
CA ASN A 687 -9.15 13.20 31.48
C ASN A 687 -10.38 12.44 31.96
N TYR A 688 -11.56 12.80 31.43
CA TYR A 688 -12.85 12.23 31.82
C TYR A 688 -13.67 11.85 30.58
N GLY A 689 -14.01 10.57 30.45
CA GLY A 689 -14.68 10.05 29.25
C GLY A 689 -13.77 10.11 28.02
N GLU A 690 -14.27 10.71 26.93
CA GLU A 690 -13.54 10.87 25.64
C GLU A 690 -12.77 12.21 25.54
N GLY A 691 -12.73 13.02 26.60
CA GLY A 691 -12.17 14.38 26.54
C GLY A 691 -11.29 14.76 27.74
N ILE A 692 -10.53 15.84 27.54
CA ILE A 692 -9.71 16.50 28.57
C ILE A 692 -10.39 17.81 28.92
N VAL A 693 -10.73 18.00 30.21
CA VAL A 693 -11.48 19.18 30.67
C VAL A 693 -10.68 19.92 31.73
N LYS A 694 -10.68 21.26 31.66
CA LYS A 694 -10.03 22.10 32.67
C LYS A 694 -10.78 22.04 33.99
N ILE A 695 -10.03 21.93 35.09
CA ILE A 695 -10.58 21.97 36.44
C ILE A 695 -9.83 23.00 37.27
N ASN A 696 -10.48 23.51 38.32
CA ASN A 696 -9.83 24.28 39.36
C ASN A 696 -9.59 23.38 40.59
N PRO A 697 -8.34 22.95 40.87
CA PRO A 697 -8.06 22.04 41.99
C PRO A 697 -8.51 22.57 43.34
N GLU A 698 -8.47 23.88 43.56
CA GLU A 698 -8.92 24.49 44.82
C GLU A 698 -10.44 24.36 45.01
N GLU A 699 -11.22 24.54 43.94
CA GLU A 699 -12.68 24.36 43.97
C GLU A 699 -13.06 22.88 44.16
N GLU A 700 -12.27 21.96 43.59
CA GLU A 700 -12.43 20.52 43.70
C GLU A 700 -11.89 19.92 45.02
N GLY A 701 -11.21 20.71 45.86
CA GLY A 701 -10.58 20.22 47.09
C GLY A 701 -9.44 19.23 46.85
N ILE A 702 -8.75 19.37 45.71
CA ILE A 702 -7.63 18.53 45.26
C ILE A 702 -6.33 19.28 45.52
N ASP A 703 -5.39 18.65 46.22
CA ASP A 703 -3.98 19.08 46.19
C ASP A 703 -3.28 18.37 45.02
N PRO A 704 -2.86 19.08 43.96
CA PRO A 704 -2.23 18.44 42.81
C PRO A 704 -0.93 17.70 43.12
N GLN A 705 -0.29 17.97 44.27
CA GLN A 705 0.92 17.27 44.71
C GLN A 705 0.66 15.84 45.19
N ASP A 706 -0.60 15.51 45.54
CA ASP A 706 -0.99 14.17 45.99
C ASP A 706 -1.15 13.17 44.83
N TYR A 707 -1.13 13.66 43.58
CA TYR A 707 -1.38 12.86 42.39
C TYR A 707 -0.20 12.93 41.41
N ASN A 708 0.06 11.81 40.71
CA ASN A 708 1.09 11.77 39.67
C ASN A 708 0.64 12.58 38.44
N THR A 709 0.98 13.86 38.45
CA THR A 709 0.64 14.82 37.39
C THR A 709 1.65 14.74 36.26
N GLN A 710 1.20 14.33 35.09
CA GLN A 710 2.00 14.35 33.87
C GLN A 710 1.67 15.59 33.02
N PRO A 711 2.65 16.16 32.31
CA PRO A 711 2.40 17.22 31.34
C PRO A 711 1.43 16.78 30.23
N LEU A 712 0.57 17.69 29.76
CA LEU A 712 -0.42 17.43 28.71
C LEU A 712 0.21 16.82 27.45
N TRP A 713 1.36 17.33 27.01
CA TRP A 713 2.04 16.80 25.83
C TRP A 713 2.43 15.32 25.99
N GLN A 714 2.89 14.91 27.18
CA GLN A 714 3.30 13.54 27.46
C GLN A 714 2.07 12.62 27.53
N PHE A 715 0.96 13.12 28.08
CA PHE A 715 -0.31 12.41 28.08
C PHE A 715 -0.88 12.23 26.67
N THR A 716 -0.91 13.30 25.86
CA THR A 716 -1.39 13.28 24.48
C THR A 716 -0.53 12.38 23.61
N GLN A 717 0.79 12.39 23.78
CA GLN A 717 1.71 11.48 23.07
C GLN A 717 1.44 10.02 23.45
N GLN A 718 1.20 9.72 24.72
CA GLN A 718 0.82 8.36 25.16
C GLN A 718 -0.55 7.93 24.64
N GLN A 719 -1.54 8.83 24.63
CA GLN A 719 -2.87 8.55 24.09
C GLN A 719 -2.84 8.36 22.57
N GLN A 720 -2.07 9.17 21.83
CA GLN A 720 -1.86 9.02 20.39
C GLN A 720 -1.07 7.75 20.08
N THR A 721 -0.09 7.38 20.89
CA THR A 721 0.62 6.09 20.74
C THR A 721 -0.32 4.93 20.98
N ARG A 722 -1.16 4.98 22.03
CA ARG A 722 -2.20 3.99 22.29
C ARG A 722 -3.29 3.96 21.24
N GLN A 723 -3.71 5.10 20.70
CA GLN A 723 -4.69 5.20 19.61
C GLN A 723 -4.09 4.68 18.32
N ARG A 724 -2.81 4.94 18.01
CA ARG A 724 -2.12 4.29 16.90
C ARG A 724 -2.03 2.79 17.12
N GLU A 725 -1.62 2.33 18.30
CA GLU A 725 -1.60 0.90 18.63
C GLU A 725 -2.99 0.27 18.55
N GLN A 726 -4.04 0.96 19.02
CA GLN A 726 -5.44 0.54 18.92
C GLN A 726 -5.97 0.63 17.50
N GLN A 727 -5.55 1.60 16.68
CA GLN A 727 -6.00 1.75 15.30
C GLN A 727 -5.24 0.78 14.40
N THR A 728 -3.98 0.50 14.70
CA THR A 728 -3.22 -0.63 14.14
C THR A 728 -3.85 -1.96 14.58
N LEU A 729 -4.33 -2.09 15.82
CA LEU A 729 -5.09 -3.25 16.29
C LEU A 729 -6.47 -3.36 15.64
N MET A 730 -7.21 -2.25 15.48
CA MET A 730 -8.52 -2.19 14.85
C MET A 730 -8.42 -2.37 13.34
N ASN A 731 -7.34 -1.92 12.70
CA ASN A 731 -7.02 -2.23 11.31
C ASN A 731 -6.59 -3.69 11.16
N ARG A 732 -5.89 -4.28 12.15
CA ARG A 732 -5.65 -5.74 12.21
C ARG A 732 -6.95 -6.52 12.40
N LEU A 733 -7.91 -6.02 13.18
CA LEU A 733 -9.23 -6.63 13.41
C LEU A 733 -10.19 -6.41 12.23
N ALA A 734 -10.15 -5.26 11.55
CA ALA A 734 -10.91 -4.98 10.33
C ALA A 734 -10.39 -5.77 9.13
N GLN A 735 -9.07 -6.03 9.06
CA GLN A 735 -8.49 -7.01 8.14
C GLN A 735 -8.92 -8.46 8.45
N GLN A 736 -9.44 -8.74 9.66
CA GLN A 736 -10.11 -10.01 10.00
C GLN A 736 -11.62 -10.00 9.71
N GLY A 737 -12.26 -8.84 9.54
CA GLY A 737 -13.71 -8.70 9.30
C GLY A 737 -14.01 -8.03 7.95
N PRO A 738 -14.01 -8.82 6.85
CA PRO A 738 -15.28 -9.28 6.28
C PRO A 738 -15.29 -10.78 5.90
N ALA A 739 -14.27 -11.57 6.27
CA ALA A 739 -14.23 -12.99 5.94
C ALA A 739 -15.16 -13.86 6.83
N GLN A 740 -15.66 -13.34 7.95
CA GLN A 740 -16.61 -14.07 8.81
C GLN A 740 -18.07 -13.94 8.35
N HIS A 741 -18.51 -12.78 7.85
CA HIS A 741 -19.91 -12.63 7.39
C HIS A 741 -20.22 -13.33 6.06
N LEU A 742 -19.22 -13.49 5.16
CA LEU A 742 -19.38 -14.31 3.95
C LEU A 742 -19.26 -15.82 4.22
N ARG A 743 -18.63 -16.24 5.32
CA ARG A 743 -18.56 -17.66 5.73
C ARG A 743 -19.85 -18.15 6.40
N GLU A 744 -20.59 -17.28 7.08
CA GLU A 744 -21.87 -17.68 7.70
C GLU A 744 -23.03 -17.74 6.69
N GLN A 745 -23.02 -16.93 5.63
CA GLN A 745 -24.04 -17.03 4.57
C GLN A 745 -23.79 -18.22 3.62
N ASN A 746 -22.53 -18.60 3.32
CA ASN A 746 -22.25 -19.75 2.46
C ASN A 746 -22.36 -21.12 3.18
N ASN A 747 -22.29 -21.16 4.51
CA ASN A 747 -22.49 -22.41 5.26
C ASN A 747 -23.96 -22.77 5.52
N SER A 748 -24.92 -21.88 5.21
CA SER A 748 -26.35 -22.16 5.36
C SER A 748 -27.02 -22.73 4.10
N VAL A 749 -26.35 -22.74 2.94
CA VAL A 749 -26.95 -23.16 1.66
C VAL A 749 -26.61 -24.61 1.25
N ASN A 750 -25.63 -25.27 1.87
CA ASN A 750 -25.24 -26.64 1.49
C ASN A 750 -24.98 -27.58 2.68
N ARG A 751 -26.02 -27.89 3.45
CA ARG A 751 -26.06 -29.16 4.21
C ARG A 751 -27.12 -30.09 3.60
N PRO A 752 -26.72 -31.26 3.06
CA PRO A 752 -27.67 -32.32 2.77
C PRO A 752 -28.29 -32.80 4.08
N ASN A 753 -29.61 -32.87 4.10
CA ASN A 753 -30.42 -33.38 5.20
C ASN A 753 -30.08 -34.86 5.45
N PRO A 754 -29.61 -35.28 6.65
CA PRO A 754 -29.29 -36.67 6.91
C PRO A 754 -30.54 -37.37 7.48
N GLU A 755 -31.47 -37.76 6.61
CA GLU A 755 -32.51 -38.72 7.01
C GLU A 755 -32.70 -39.85 5.97
N ARG A 756 -32.46 -41.06 6.48
CA ARG A 756 -32.92 -42.39 6.03
C ARG A 756 -32.20 -43.03 4.83
N LEU A 757 -31.21 -43.87 5.15
CA LEU A 757 -30.99 -45.12 4.42
C LEU A 757 -31.40 -46.31 5.31
N PRO A 758 -32.06 -47.34 4.74
CA PRO A 758 -32.69 -48.41 5.49
C PRO A 758 -31.67 -49.47 5.93
N LEU A 759 -31.92 -50.07 7.11
CA LEU A 759 -31.13 -51.17 7.66
C LEU A 759 -31.20 -52.43 6.77
N PRO A 760 -30.13 -53.25 6.74
CA PRO A 760 -30.08 -54.47 5.93
C PRO A 760 -30.95 -55.58 6.54
N PRO A 761 -31.49 -56.50 5.72
CA PRO A 761 -32.38 -57.55 6.20
C PRO A 761 -31.60 -58.63 6.96
N THR A 762 -32.11 -58.98 8.14
CA THR A 762 -31.74 -60.19 8.87
C THR A 762 -32.24 -61.42 8.12
N ARG A 763 -31.40 -62.45 8.04
CA ARG A 763 -31.70 -63.79 7.50
C ARG A 763 -32.88 -64.44 8.23
N GLU A 764 -33.85 -64.92 7.46
CA GLU A 764 -34.24 -66.35 7.33
C GLU A 764 -34.65 -66.61 5.89
#